data_AF-A0A668AZ80-F1
#
_entry.id   AF-A0A668AZ80-F1
#
_cell.length_a   1.000
_cell.length_b   1.000
_cell.length_c   1.000
_cell.angle_alpha   90.00
_cell.angle_beta   90.00
_cell.angle_gamma   90.00
#
_symmetry.space_group_name_H-M   'P 1'
#
loop_
_entity.id
_entity.type
_entity.pdbx_description
1 polymer ?
#
loop_
_entity_poly.entity_id
_entity_poly.type
_entity_poly.pdbx_seq_one_letter_code
_entity_poly.pdbx_strand_id
1 'polypeptide(L)'
;MASDDTERVIVIESVRQRLRHLILVDQVLDLIHSIGNDQKELIRNKARNESNTAAVDLLINTVIKTPHHDGWFMEFVDALKNGGCQHAADYVEAKFPDPTEEADNDACVLFIQLMSPSLLDRLKTSDVCAHCFSEGIISKEDKENIEAEEKNSGNRKGARALLTRIVRGRPGWFSTFLKVLRDTECWPVYYELTGETQDNGKEDLYNEESVELQQLPNDLDPFSTTDIVLRDYQMDAARPALEGKNIIVCLPTGSGKTRVAVYITREHLDSRRREGRSGKVVVLVNKVPLVEQHFSTEFRPFLKHAYKVERVSGDSPLKISFTEIVKKNDVIICTAQILENFLDNKDDEGVQLSDLTLIVIDECHHTKKGEVYNHIMMRYLKQKHKNVQLKKEQKKTVPIPQILGLTASPGVGGATKMDKAEEHILQICANLDAYKIMTKDNGQHKKDPYKQIASVEARQEDPFGDVIKKIMNAIHIHASLSPTCDLGSQNYEQWVVQKERKAVKDEDHKVRVCVEHLRKYNEGLQLSNTIRMWDAFGFLNKYQEEEMKKKVAPEEDEPIQITDTERFLFNLFKENKKELQTLAGQPQFENKSLSELRRIILHEFTSRDSARGIIFTRTRCSAMALSQWIQENSKFSDVGVKASYVIGGGDQSNVKPMTAAEQKDVLNKFRNGEVNLLIATTVAEEGLDIPQCNFVIRYGLVTNEIAMIQAEGRARAEDSSYTLVEVKGSAVAEKESINEYRKDMMSKAIAKIKSLSQDDYDKRIMTLQFQAIMEERVRKTKKKQKDRKSSSPSEVKFTCRGCSSHVCNGDDIQIIENMHRVNVSPHFGKLFIRKENTSLQERLLDYETNVFIACKICGQRWGSMMLFHGLEFPCLHVKNFVVAYNGKKISNCTRWNELAIQFPALDYVHHASQVVQSSDDEDTQ
;
A
#
# COMPACT_ATOMS: atom_id res chain seq x y z
N MET A 1 56.69 -17.16 -0.24
CA MET A 1 56.17 -16.04 -1.05
C MET A 1 54.87 -16.43 -1.75
N ALA A 2 54.82 -17.45 -2.61
CA ALA A 2 53.57 -17.83 -3.30
C ALA A 2 52.37 -18.21 -2.40
N SER A 3 52.57 -18.82 -1.21
CA SER A 3 51.44 -19.12 -0.31
C SER A 3 50.90 -17.90 0.45
N ASP A 4 51.75 -16.90 0.75
CA ASP A 4 51.37 -15.68 1.47
C ASP A 4 50.63 -14.70 0.55
N ASP A 5 51.00 -14.62 -0.74
CA ASP A 5 50.24 -13.84 -1.73
C ASP A 5 48.86 -14.43 -2.00
N THR A 6 48.75 -15.76 -2.02
CA THR A 6 47.47 -16.45 -2.21
C THR A 6 46.53 -16.19 -1.03
N GLU A 7 47.04 -16.27 0.20
CA GLU A 7 46.28 -15.92 1.42
C GLU A 7 45.80 -14.45 1.40
N ARG A 8 46.65 -13.51 0.97
CA ARG A 8 46.29 -12.08 0.88
C ARG A 8 45.20 -11.81 -0.17
N VAL A 9 45.27 -12.47 -1.32
CA VAL A 9 44.21 -12.38 -2.35
C VAL A 9 42.89 -12.93 -1.82
N ILE A 10 42.92 -14.07 -1.13
CA ILE A 10 41.72 -14.67 -0.51
C ILE A 10 41.09 -13.72 0.53
N VAL A 11 41.91 -13.06 1.36
CA VAL A 11 41.40 -12.09 2.34
C VAL A 11 40.70 -10.93 1.62
N ILE A 12 41.33 -10.31 0.63
CA ILE A 12 40.75 -9.18 -0.13
C ILE A 12 39.45 -9.59 -0.84
N GLU A 13 39.41 -10.78 -1.43
CA GLU A 13 38.20 -11.32 -2.08
C GLU A 13 37.07 -11.57 -1.09
N SER A 14 37.37 -12.17 0.07
CA SER A 14 36.36 -12.49 1.10
C SER A 14 35.68 -11.25 1.67
N VAL A 15 36.37 -10.10 1.69
CA VAL A 15 35.86 -8.81 2.21
C VAL A 15 35.50 -7.82 1.10
N ARG A 16 35.52 -8.24 -0.16
CA ARG A 16 35.28 -7.38 -1.34
C ARG A 16 34.00 -6.57 -1.22
N GLN A 17 32.91 -7.18 -0.75
CA GLN A 17 31.63 -6.47 -0.59
C GLN A 17 31.74 -5.29 0.39
N ARG A 18 32.49 -5.45 1.49
CA ARG A 18 32.74 -4.35 2.43
C ARG A 18 33.62 -3.27 1.81
N LEU A 19 34.68 -3.67 1.11
CA LEU A 19 35.60 -2.73 0.45
C LEU A 19 34.89 -1.82 -0.58
N ARG A 20 33.89 -2.32 -1.31
CA ARG A 20 33.06 -1.53 -2.25
C ARG A 20 32.47 -0.28 -1.60
N HIS A 21 32.08 -0.37 -0.34
CA HIS A 21 31.42 0.72 0.38
C HIS A 21 32.40 1.61 1.15
N LEU A 22 33.59 1.09 1.48
CA LEU A 22 34.59 1.80 2.29
C LEU A 22 35.67 2.54 1.48
N ILE A 23 35.91 2.15 0.22
CA ILE A 23 36.97 2.75 -0.61
C ILE A 23 36.40 3.89 -1.48
N LEU A 24 37.09 5.03 -1.52
CA LEU A 24 36.91 6.08 -2.51
C LEU A 24 38.06 6.03 -3.52
N VAL A 25 37.73 5.68 -4.76
CA VAL A 25 38.75 5.40 -5.80
C VAL A 25 39.62 6.62 -6.08
N ASP A 26 39.00 7.80 -6.15
CA ASP A 26 39.72 9.05 -6.48
C ASP A 26 40.79 9.42 -5.42
N GLN A 27 40.64 8.95 -4.18
CA GLN A 27 41.60 9.22 -3.09
C GLN A 27 42.72 8.19 -3.00
N VAL A 28 42.50 6.97 -3.50
CA VAL A 28 43.41 5.83 -3.29
C VAL A 28 44.19 5.50 -4.57
N LEU A 29 43.59 5.67 -5.74
CA LEU A 29 44.12 5.19 -7.02
C LEU A 29 45.50 5.78 -7.37
N ASP A 30 45.73 7.05 -7.08
CA ASP A 30 46.99 7.72 -7.39
C ASP A 30 48.13 7.37 -6.43
N LEU A 31 47.78 6.89 -5.23
CA LEU A 31 48.71 6.44 -4.21
C LEU A 31 49.24 5.02 -4.45
N ILE A 32 48.65 4.29 -5.39
CA ILE A 32 49.13 2.98 -5.83
C ILE A 32 50.00 3.20 -7.08
N HIS A 33 51.32 3.17 -6.91
CA HIS A 33 52.28 3.46 -7.97
C HIS A 33 52.47 2.29 -8.95
N SER A 34 52.16 1.07 -8.51
CA SER A 34 52.24 -0.14 -9.36
C SER A 34 51.19 -0.23 -10.47
N ILE A 35 50.09 0.53 -10.39
CA ILE A 35 49.06 0.56 -11.44
C ILE A 35 49.48 1.54 -12.54
N GLY A 36 49.51 1.07 -13.79
CA GLY A 36 49.87 1.90 -14.95
C GLY A 36 48.84 3.00 -15.26
N ASN A 37 49.29 4.10 -15.87
CA ASN A 37 48.44 5.26 -16.16
C ASN A 37 47.19 4.93 -17.01
N ASP A 38 47.31 4.00 -17.97
CA ASP A 38 46.19 3.56 -18.82
C ASP A 38 45.11 2.83 -18.00
N GLN A 39 45.52 2.02 -17.02
CA GLN A 39 44.61 1.33 -16.10
C GLN A 39 44.00 2.30 -15.10
N LYS A 40 44.76 3.28 -14.60
CA LYS A 40 44.22 4.35 -13.75
C LYS A 40 43.14 5.13 -14.48
N GLU A 41 43.36 5.47 -15.75
CA GLU A 41 42.35 6.19 -16.54
C GLU A 41 41.11 5.34 -16.82
N LEU A 42 41.27 4.03 -17.04
CA LEU A 42 40.14 3.11 -17.15
C LEU A 42 39.30 3.06 -15.86
N ILE A 43 39.97 2.96 -14.71
CA ILE A 43 39.32 2.95 -13.40
C ILE A 43 38.59 4.29 -13.13
N ARG A 44 39.21 5.43 -13.46
CA ARG A 44 38.55 6.75 -13.36
C ARG A 44 37.34 6.88 -14.28
N ASN A 45 37.44 6.39 -15.51
CA ASN A 45 36.32 6.40 -16.45
C ASN A 45 35.15 5.57 -15.93
N LYS A 46 35.44 4.43 -15.28
CA LYS A 46 34.42 3.62 -14.62
C LYS A 46 33.76 4.35 -13.44
N ALA A 47 34.53 5.11 -12.66
CA ALA A 47 33.98 5.93 -11.58
C ALA A 47 33.07 7.05 -12.09
N ARG A 48 33.42 7.69 -13.21
CA ARG A 48 32.66 8.78 -13.83
C ARG A 48 31.38 8.33 -14.54
N ASN A 49 31.42 7.19 -15.22
CA ASN A 49 30.33 6.74 -16.10
C ASN A 49 29.34 5.79 -15.41
N GLU A 50 29.78 5.02 -14.41
CA GLU A 50 28.93 4.05 -13.72
C GLU A 50 28.73 4.42 -12.25
N SER A 51 29.72 4.14 -11.39
CA SER A 51 29.68 4.42 -9.96
C SER A 51 31.06 4.20 -9.31
N ASN A 52 31.28 4.80 -8.13
CA ASN A 52 32.48 4.53 -7.34
C ASN A 52 32.59 3.03 -6.97
N THR A 53 31.48 2.35 -6.64
CA THR A 53 31.49 0.91 -6.30
C THR A 53 31.97 0.05 -7.47
N ALA A 54 31.52 0.34 -8.70
CA ALA A 54 31.96 -0.37 -9.90
C ALA A 54 33.44 -0.11 -10.23
N ALA A 55 33.93 1.09 -9.91
CA ALA A 55 35.34 1.43 -10.03
C ALA A 55 36.22 0.76 -8.96
N VAL A 56 35.73 0.61 -7.72
CA VAL A 56 36.41 -0.14 -6.66
C VAL A 56 36.56 -1.61 -7.05
N ASP A 57 35.54 -2.23 -7.65
CA ASP A 57 35.67 -3.61 -8.14
C ASP A 57 36.76 -3.77 -9.18
N LEU A 58 36.85 -2.83 -10.12
CA LEU A 58 37.89 -2.83 -11.14
C LEU A 58 39.27 -2.55 -10.54
N LEU A 59 39.35 -1.66 -9.56
CA LEU A 59 40.57 -1.40 -8.80
C LEU A 59 41.05 -2.67 -8.07
N ILE A 60 40.17 -3.33 -7.30
CA ILE A 60 40.50 -4.57 -6.59
C ILE A 60 40.95 -5.64 -7.58
N ASN A 61 40.24 -5.84 -8.70
CA ASN A 61 40.62 -6.78 -9.75
C ASN A 61 41.99 -6.48 -10.36
N THR A 62 42.37 -5.21 -10.42
CA THR A 62 43.68 -4.79 -10.93
C THR A 62 44.78 -5.04 -9.90
N VAL A 63 44.50 -4.81 -8.61
CA VAL A 63 45.44 -5.00 -7.50
C VAL A 63 45.73 -6.49 -7.24
N ILE A 64 44.71 -7.35 -7.29
CA ILE A 64 44.86 -8.80 -7.04
C ILE A 64 45.35 -9.60 -8.25
N LYS A 65 45.63 -8.93 -9.38
CA LYS A 65 46.07 -9.61 -10.61
C LYS A 65 47.53 -10.07 -10.49
N THR A 66 47.77 -11.35 -10.79
CA THR A 66 49.12 -11.95 -10.80
C THR A 66 49.83 -11.78 -12.15
N PRO A 67 51.19 -11.75 -12.19
CA PRO A 67 52.12 -11.83 -11.06
C PRO A 67 52.25 -10.49 -10.29
N HIS A 68 52.39 -10.58 -8.96
CA HIS A 68 52.58 -9.42 -8.10
C HIS A 68 54.05 -8.98 -8.02
N HIS A 69 54.28 -7.70 -7.75
CA HIS A 69 55.61 -7.19 -7.40
C HIS A 69 55.85 -7.28 -5.89
N ASP A 70 57.11 -7.33 -5.46
CA ASP A 70 57.46 -7.38 -4.04
C ASP A 70 56.93 -6.14 -3.30
N GLY A 71 56.11 -6.36 -2.27
CA GLY A 71 55.53 -5.29 -1.44
C GLY A 71 54.16 -4.76 -1.91
N TRP A 72 53.56 -5.32 -2.97
CA TRP A 72 52.25 -4.88 -3.50
C TRP A 72 51.15 -4.75 -2.44
N PHE A 73 51.11 -5.70 -1.50
CA PHE A 73 50.09 -5.72 -0.45
C PHE A 73 50.26 -4.56 0.51
N MET A 74 51.50 -4.25 0.90
CA MET A 74 51.80 -3.10 1.75
C MET A 74 51.55 -1.79 1.02
N GLU A 75 51.89 -1.71 -0.27
CA GLU A 75 51.57 -0.55 -1.10
C GLU A 75 50.06 -0.29 -1.15
N PHE A 76 49.23 -1.33 -1.31
CA PHE A 76 47.78 -1.20 -1.33
C PHE A 76 47.22 -0.79 0.04
N VAL A 77 47.69 -1.41 1.12
CA VAL A 77 47.31 -1.05 2.50
C VAL A 77 47.72 0.39 2.84
N ASP A 78 48.92 0.81 2.45
CA ASP A 78 49.42 2.17 2.67
C ASP A 78 48.66 3.19 1.83
N ALA A 79 48.31 2.85 0.58
CA ALA A 79 47.44 3.68 -0.25
C ALA A 79 46.04 3.86 0.38
N LEU A 80 45.47 2.81 0.96
CA LEU A 80 44.20 2.92 1.69
C LEU A 80 44.31 3.80 2.94
N LYS A 81 45.38 3.65 3.73
CA LYS A 81 45.62 4.47 4.94
C LYS A 81 45.85 5.94 4.60
N ASN A 82 46.66 6.21 3.59
CA ASN A 82 47.02 7.56 3.16
C ASN A 82 45.87 8.24 2.39
N GLY A 83 45.06 7.48 1.65
CA GLY A 83 43.86 7.96 0.95
C GLY A 83 42.61 8.04 1.85
N GLY A 84 42.78 8.12 3.18
CA GLY A 84 41.68 8.29 4.14
C GLY A 84 40.77 7.07 4.35
N CYS A 85 41.00 5.96 3.67
CA CYS A 85 40.21 4.73 3.72
C CYS A 85 40.72 3.76 4.80
N GLN A 86 40.96 4.26 6.02
CA GLN A 86 41.57 3.50 7.13
C GLN A 86 40.75 2.29 7.54
N HIS A 87 39.41 2.38 7.51
CA HIS A 87 38.55 1.26 7.84
C HIS A 87 38.66 0.14 6.79
N ALA A 88 38.77 0.49 5.50
CA ALA A 88 39.04 -0.49 4.44
C ALA A 88 40.40 -1.18 4.63
N ALA A 89 41.44 -0.43 5.05
CA ALA A 89 42.74 -0.98 5.36
C ALA A 89 42.68 -2.00 6.51
N ASP A 90 41.86 -1.77 7.53
CA ASP A 90 41.68 -2.72 8.64
C ASP A 90 41.09 -4.06 8.14
N TYR A 91 40.08 -4.02 7.26
CA TYR A 91 39.52 -5.24 6.65
C TYR A 91 40.55 -5.97 5.77
N VAL A 92 41.37 -5.25 5.01
CA VAL A 92 42.44 -5.85 4.20
C VAL A 92 43.53 -6.47 5.09
N GLU A 93 43.83 -5.87 6.24
CA GLU A 93 44.76 -6.41 7.26
C GLU A 93 44.12 -7.48 8.17
N ALA A 94 42.89 -7.93 7.88
CA ALA A 94 42.11 -8.89 8.66
C ALA A 94 41.86 -8.48 10.13
N LYS A 95 41.81 -7.16 10.40
CA LYS A 95 41.46 -6.55 11.69
C LYS A 95 39.97 -6.21 11.72
N PHE A 96 39.14 -7.24 11.85
CA PHE A 96 37.69 -7.08 11.84
C PHE A 96 37.16 -6.47 13.17
N PRO A 97 36.16 -5.58 13.11
CA PRO A 97 35.44 -5.14 14.31
C PRO A 97 34.63 -6.29 14.93
N ASP A 98 34.14 -6.12 16.16
CA ASP A 98 33.20 -7.06 16.77
C ASP A 98 31.90 -7.11 15.96
N PRO A 99 31.26 -8.29 15.74
CA PRO A 99 30.02 -8.38 14.97
C PRO A 99 28.87 -7.50 15.48
N THR A 100 28.83 -7.24 16.79
CA THR A 100 27.83 -6.33 17.41
C THR A 100 28.13 -4.89 17.06
N GLU A 101 29.41 -4.49 17.17
CA GLU A 101 29.88 -3.14 16.81
C GLU A 101 29.72 -2.88 15.31
N GLU A 102 29.94 -3.90 14.47
CA GLU A 102 29.71 -3.84 13.02
C GLU A 102 28.23 -3.67 12.68
N ALA A 103 27.35 -4.44 13.34
CA ALA A 103 25.90 -4.33 13.15
C ALA A 103 25.35 -2.96 13.60
N ASP A 104 25.83 -2.44 14.73
CA ASP A 104 25.47 -1.10 15.22
C ASP A 104 25.96 0.00 14.28
N ASN A 105 27.18 -0.15 13.74
CA ASN A 105 27.72 0.77 12.75
C ASN A 105 26.92 0.75 11.44
N ASP A 106 26.56 -0.44 10.93
CA ASP A 106 25.71 -0.59 9.74
C ASP A 106 24.34 0.08 9.94
N ALA A 107 23.74 -0.06 11.13
CA ALA A 107 22.50 0.62 11.48
C ALA A 107 22.66 2.15 11.47
N CYS A 108 23.76 2.69 11.98
CA CYS A 108 24.05 4.12 11.96
C CYS A 108 24.28 4.67 10.54
N VAL A 109 24.99 3.91 9.68
CA VAL A 109 25.21 4.26 8.27
C VAL A 109 23.88 4.29 7.53
N LEU A 110 23.04 3.26 7.68
CA LEU A 110 21.70 3.21 7.09
C LEU A 110 20.82 4.36 7.59
N PHE A 111 20.90 4.69 8.88
CA PHE A 111 20.15 5.80 9.45
C PHE A 111 20.54 7.14 8.81
N ILE A 112 21.84 7.45 8.67
CA ILE A 112 22.28 8.66 7.97
C ILE A 112 21.86 8.65 6.49
N GLN A 113 21.90 7.51 5.80
CA GLN A 113 21.47 7.41 4.40
C GLN A 113 19.97 7.67 4.23
N LEU A 114 19.14 7.11 5.12
CA LEU A 114 17.69 7.32 5.14
C LEU A 114 17.31 8.77 5.45
N MET A 115 18.00 9.38 6.42
CA MET A 115 17.75 10.76 6.84
C MET A 115 18.43 11.79 5.92
N SER A 116 19.39 11.39 5.09
CA SER A 116 20.17 12.30 4.23
C SER A 116 19.33 13.38 3.52
N PRO A 117 18.18 13.08 2.88
CA PRO A 117 17.37 14.09 2.21
C PRO A 117 16.94 15.27 3.10
N SER A 118 16.66 15.04 4.39
CA SER A 118 16.28 16.10 5.34
C SER A 118 17.48 16.77 6.00
N LEU A 119 18.59 16.06 6.19
CA LEU A 119 19.81 16.60 6.78
C LEU A 119 20.54 17.57 5.84
N LEU A 120 20.54 17.31 4.52
CA LEU A 120 21.31 18.07 3.53
C LEU A 120 20.97 19.56 3.47
N ASP A 121 19.72 19.94 3.76
CA ASP A 121 19.27 21.33 3.73
C ASP A 121 19.45 22.05 5.08
N ARG A 122 19.77 21.31 6.15
CA ARG A 122 19.83 21.80 7.54
C ARG A 122 21.24 21.79 8.13
N LEU A 123 22.17 21.07 7.50
CA LEU A 123 23.56 20.97 7.94
C LEU A 123 24.33 22.27 7.64
N LYS A 124 25.00 22.81 8.66
CA LYS A 124 25.96 23.92 8.53
C LYS A 124 27.31 23.34 8.09
N THR A 125 27.51 23.10 6.80
CA THR A 125 28.63 22.28 6.31
C THR A 125 29.99 22.85 6.71
N SER A 126 30.25 24.14 6.52
CA SER A 126 31.55 24.73 6.86
C SER A 126 31.93 24.58 8.34
N ASP A 127 31.00 24.85 9.26
CA ASP A 127 31.23 24.75 10.71
C ASP A 127 31.40 23.29 11.16
N VAL A 128 30.50 22.41 10.69
CA VAL A 128 30.52 20.98 11.02
C VAL A 128 31.75 20.30 10.43
N CYS A 129 32.15 20.66 9.20
CA CYS A 129 33.35 20.12 8.54
C CYS A 129 34.62 20.48 9.32
N ALA A 130 34.75 21.73 9.78
CA ALA A 130 35.89 22.16 10.57
C ALA A 130 36.02 21.39 11.90
N HIS A 131 34.90 21.11 12.57
CA HIS A 131 34.89 20.34 13.83
C HIS A 131 35.00 18.81 13.63
N CYS A 132 34.45 18.27 12.53
CA CYS A 132 34.70 16.88 12.15
C CYS A 132 36.19 16.62 11.88
N PHE A 133 36.92 17.61 11.33
CA PHE A 133 38.36 17.52 11.15
C PHE A 133 39.11 17.58 12.48
N SER A 134 38.74 18.48 13.41
CA SER A 134 39.41 18.58 14.71
C SER A 134 39.19 17.35 15.59
N GLU A 135 38.04 16.69 15.48
CA GLU A 135 37.72 15.44 16.19
C GLU A 135 38.23 14.18 15.45
N GLY A 136 38.92 14.35 14.31
CA GLY A 136 39.55 13.24 13.58
C GLY A 136 38.59 12.33 12.82
N ILE A 137 37.34 12.75 12.59
CA ILE A 137 36.35 11.98 11.81
C ILE A 137 36.68 12.02 10.31
N ILE A 138 37.25 13.13 9.83
CA ILE A 138 37.65 13.34 8.43
C ILE A 138 39.12 13.78 8.34
N SER A 139 39.77 13.51 7.22
CA SER A 139 41.16 13.92 6.99
C SER A 139 41.28 15.39 6.53
N LYS A 140 42.52 15.89 6.46
CA LYS A 140 42.80 17.24 5.95
C LYS A 140 42.39 17.39 4.48
N GLU A 141 42.64 16.37 3.67
CA GLU A 141 42.27 16.33 2.26
C GLU A 141 40.74 16.26 2.08
N ASP A 142 40.05 15.48 2.93
CA ASP A 142 38.59 15.46 2.96
C ASP A 142 38.01 16.83 3.25
N LYS A 143 38.57 17.54 4.23
CA LYS A 143 38.16 18.90 4.58
C LYS A 143 38.33 19.86 3.39
N GLU A 144 39.48 19.85 2.74
CA GLU A 144 39.76 20.71 1.58
C GLU A 144 38.82 20.41 0.40
N ASN A 145 38.53 19.13 0.14
CA ASN A 145 37.60 18.71 -0.91
C ASN A 145 36.14 19.09 -0.60
N ILE A 146 35.69 18.93 0.65
CA ILE A 146 34.34 19.30 1.08
C ILE A 146 34.15 20.82 1.03
N GLU A 147 35.13 21.60 1.50
CA GLU A 147 35.10 23.07 1.44
C GLU A 147 35.13 23.58 -0.01
N ALA A 148 35.88 22.92 -0.89
CA ALA A 148 35.89 23.22 -2.33
C ALA A 148 34.54 22.91 -2.99
N GLU A 149 33.93 21.76 -2.69
CA GLU A 149 32.61 21.38 -3.22
C GLU A 149 31.51 22.32 -2.70
N GLU A 150 31.56 22.70 -1.42
CA GLU A 150 30.65 23.70 -0.84
C GLU A 150 30.77 25.05 -1.55
N LYS A 151 32.00 25.52 -1.79
CA LYS A 151 32.26 26.80 -2.47
C LYS A 151 31.83 26.79 -3.94
N ASN A 152 32.03 25.68 -4.65
CA ASN A 152 31.78 25.57 -6.09
C ASN A 152 30.33 25.18 -6.41
N SER A 153 29.70 24.37 -5.57
CA SER A 153 28.40 23.73 -5.83
C SER A 153 27.32 24.03 -4.78
N GLY A 154 27.64 24.77 -3.72
CA GLY A 154 26.73 25.18 -2.65
C GLY A 154 26.68 24.24 -1.45
N ASN A 155 26.18 24.75 -0.31
CA ASN A 155 26.11 24.06 0.99
C ASN A 155 25.52 22.65 0.90
N ARG A 156 24.46 22.47 0.10
CA ARG A 156 23.80 21.16 -0.06
C ARG A 156 24.73 20.09 -0.66
N LYS A 157 25.60 20.46 -1.62
CA LYS A 157 26.57 19.51 -2.20
C LYS A 157 27.75 19.27 -1.26
N GLY A 158 28.20 20.31 -0.54
CA GLY A 158 29.17 20.18 0.55
C GLY A 158 28.69 19.24 1.66
N ALA A 159 27.45 19.42 2.14
CA ALA A 159 26.82 18.56 3.15
C ALA A 159 26.76 17.11 2.69
N ARG A 160 26.48 16.89 1.40
CA ARG A 160 26.46 15.55 0.81
C ARG A 160 27.85 14.93 0.80
N ALA A 161 28.87 15.68 0.39
CA ALA A 161 30.25 15.22 0.42
C ALA A 161 30.69 14.86 1.84
N LEU A 162 30.35 15.70 2.83
CA LEU A 162 30.64 15.49 4.24
C LEU A 162 29.98 14.22 4.79
N LEU A 163 28.66 14.06 4.64
CA LEU A 163 27.93 12.88 5.11
C LEU A 163 28.42 11.60 4.42
N THR A 164 28.69 11.69 3.10
CA THR A 164 29.27 10.58 2.33
C THR A 164 30.62 10.18 2.91
N ARG A 165 31.42 11.12 3.39
CA ARG A 165 32.74 10.80 3.95
C ARG A 165 32.68 10.20 5.35
N ILE A 166 31.85 10.78 6.22
CA ILE A 166 31.74 10.41 7.64
C ILE A 166 31.27 8.96 7.82
N VAL A 167 30.30 8.50 7.01
CA VAL A 167 29.74 7.13 7.11
C VAL A 167 30.74 6.02 6.73
N ARG A 168 31.91 6.37 6.18
CA ARG A 168 32.99 5.44 5.84
C ARG A 168 34.09 5.37 6.91
N GLY A 169 33.92 6.10 8.01
CA GLY A 169 34.83 6.07 9.15
C GLY A 169 34.79 4.74 9.90
N ARG A 170 35.77 4.53 10.78
CA ARG A 170 35.76 3.41 11.73
C ARG A 170 34.57 3.53 12.70
N PRO A 171 34.08 2.42 13.28
CA PRO A 171 33.03 2.44 14.29
C PRO A 171 33.30 3.47 15.40
N GLY A 172 32.23 4.10 15.89
CA GLY A 172 32.30 5.24 16.82
C GLY A 172 32.25 6.63 16.17
N TRP A 173 32.22 6.71 14.83
CA TRP A 173 32.06 7.99 14.12
C TRP A 173 30.71 8.66 14.43
N PHE A 174 29.63 7.89 14.64
CA PHE A 174 28.28 8.44 14.82
C PHE A 174 28.11 9.19 16.14
N SER A 175 28.61 8.65 17.25
CA SER A 175 28.60 9.33 18.56
C SER A 175 29.46 10.59 18.53
N THR A 176 30.64 10.52 17.88
CA THR A 176 31.52 11.67 17.68
C THR A 176 30.86 12.73 16.80
N PHE A 177 30.11 12.32 15.77
CA PHE A 177 29.36 13.22 14.90
C PHE A 177 28.21 13.91 15.66
N LEU A 178 27.47 13.20 16.51
CA LEU A 178 26.46 13.80 17.38
C LEU A 178 27.06 14.84 18.35
N LYS A 179 28.24 14.57 18.89
CA LYS A 179 29.01 15.55 19.69
C LYS A 179 29.36 16.78 18.86
N VAL A 180 29.89 16.61 17.64
CA VAL A 180 30.19 17.72 16.73
C VAL A 180 28.93 18.55 16.42
N LEU A 181 27.79 17.92 16.17
CA LEU A 181 26.53 18.63 15.92
C LEU A 181 26.06 19.44 17.14
N ARG A 182 26.32 18.94 18.35
CA ARG A 182 26.06 19.66 19.60
C ARG A 182 26.99 20.85 19.77
N ASP A 183 28.29 20.65 19.56
CA ASP A 183 29.33 21.67 19.73
C ASP A 183 29.23 22.80 18.69
N THR A 184 28.75 22.48 17.49
CA THR A 184 28.46 23.47 16.42
C THR A 184 27.07 24.09 16.50
N GLU A 185 26.29 23.76 17.53
CA GLU A 185 24.90 24.19 17.72
C GLU A 185 24.02 23.89 16.48
N CYS A 186 24.26 22.77 15.81
CA CYS A 186 23.47 22.27 14.69
C CYS A 186 22.24 21.50 15.20
N TRP A 187 21.46 22.14 16.07
CA TRP A 187 20.35 21.56 16.81
C TRP A 187 19.27 20.87 15.94
N PRO A 188 18.85 21.43 14.79
CA PRO A 188 17.83 20.78 13.96
C PRO A 188 18.28 19.40 13.45
N VAL A 189 19.56 19.26 13.09
CA VAL A 189 20.14 17.99 12.63
C VAL A 189 20.36 17.06 13.82
N TYR A 190 20.84 17.59 14.94
CA TYR A 190 21.02 16.83 16.19
C TYR A 190 19.70 16.20 16.69
N TYR A 191 18.64 17.00 16.83
CA TYR A 191 17.32 16.52 17.28
C TYR A 191 16.67 15.53 16.31
N GLU A 192 16.89 15.73 15.02
CA GLU A 192 16.41 14.80 13.99
C GLU A 192 17.13 13.45 14.05
N LEU A 193 18.39 13.42 14.48
CA LEU A 193 19.17 12.19 14.64
C LEU A 193 18.98 11.52 16.02
N THR A 194 18.71 12.28 17.09
CA THR A 194 18.52 11.73 18.45
C THR A 194 17.06 11.48 18.82
N GLY A 195 16.11 12.12 18.13
CA GLY A 195 14.69 12.10 18.47
C GLY A 195 14.33 12.93 19.70
N GLU A 196 15.26 13.73 20.23
CA GLU A 196 15.01 14.67 21.33
C GLU A 196 14.21 15.88 20.82
N THR A 197 13.19 16.33 21.56
CA THR A 197 12.45 17.56 21.25
C THR A 197 13.09 18.76 21.93
N GLN A 198 13.01 19.96 21.33
CA GLN A 198 13.38 21.22 21.98
C GLN A 198 12.52 21.43 23.25
N ASP A 199 12.99 20.91 24.36
CA ASP A 199 12.67 21.42 25.68
C ASP A 199 13.98 21.61 26.43
N ASN A 200 14.08 22.74 27.12
CA ASN A 200 15.32 23.41 27.48
C ASN A 200 16.32 22.51 28.21
N GLY A 201 17.55 22.49 27.72
CA GLY A 201 18.70 22.02 28.49
C GLY A 201 18.89 22.88 29.74
N LYS A 202 18.72 22.26 30.91
CA LYS A 202 19.65 22.35 32.03
C LYS A 202 19.67 21.00 32.73
N GLU A 203 20.78 20.27 32.58
CA GLU A 203 21.19 19.27 33.56
C GLU A 203 21.44 20.00 34.88
N ASP A 204 20.70 19.65 35.93
CA ASP A 204 21.18 19.74 37.31
C ASP A 204 20.52 18.65 38.16
N LEU A 205 21.35 18.09 39.02
CA LEU A 205 21.17 16.88 39.81
C LEU A 205 19.96 16.91 40.76
N TYR A 206 19.50 15.69 41.09
CA TYR A 206 18.74 15.30 42.29
C TYR A 206 18.60 16.38 43.37
N ASN A 207 17.36 16.81 43.63
CA ASN A 207 16.84 16.95 44.99
C ASN A 207 15.32 17.05 45.00
N GLU A 208 14.73 16.29 45.93
CA GLU A 208 13.39 16.50 46.46
C GLU A 208 13.28 17.97 46.91
N GLU A 209 12.35 18.72 46.35
CA GLU A 209 11.54 19.68 47.12
C GLU A 209 10.44 20.32 46.24
N SER A 210 9.33 20.51 46.92
CA SER A 210 8.01 20.98 46.55
C SER A 210 7.92 22.39 45.93
N VAL A 211 6.70 22.71 45.43
CA VAL A 211 6.09 24.07 45.25
C VAL A 211 6.35 24.70 43.86
N GLU A 212 5.42 25.23 43.04
CA GLU A 212 3.97 25.50 43.06
C GLU A 212 3.48 25.74 41.61
N LEU A 213 2.33 25.18 41.25
CA LEU A 213 1.56 25.54 40.05
C LEU A 213 0.74 26.82 40.32
N GLN A 214 1.04 27.92 39.63
CA GLN A 214 0.17 29.10 39.60
C GLN A 214 -0.81 29.04 38.40
N GLN A 215 -1.94 28.41 38.69
CA GLN A 215 -3.33 28.81 38.41
C GLN A 215 -3.74 29.26 36.99
N LEU A 216 -4.29 28.30 36.24
CA LEU A 216 -5.50 28.47 35.42
C LEU A 216 -6.58 27.50 35.99
N PRO A 217 -7.87 27.78 35.83
CA PRO A 217 -8.91 27.52 36.84
C PRO A 217 -8.95 26.06 37.33
N ASN A 218 -8.68 25.90 38.63
CA ASN A 218 -8.91 24.69 39.40
C ASN A 218 -10.42 24.45 39.47
N ASP A 219 -10.89 23.41 38.79
CA ASP A 219 -12.01 22.54 39.22
C ASP A 219 -12.10 21.31 38.31
N LEU A 220 -11.02 20.54 38.15
CA LEU A 220 -11.10 19.13 37.75
C LEU A 220 -10.00 18.34 38.47
N ASP A 221 -10.46 17.50 39.40
CA ASP A 221 -9.74 16.62 40.33
C ASP A 221 -8.70 15.70 39.63
N PRO A 222 -7.45 15.57 40.13
CA PRO A 222 -6.43 14.65 39.58
C PRO A 222 -6.77 13.16 39.71
N PHE A 223 -7.90 12.80 40.32
CA PHE A 223 -8.47 11.45 40.33
C PHE A 223 -9.62 11.24 39.35
N SER A 224 -9.94 12.20 38.46
CA SER A 224 -11.00 11.96 37.48
C SER A 224 -10.56 10.87 36.49
N THR A 225 -11.11 9.66 36.64
CA THR A 225 -11.33 8.79 35.49
C THR A 225 -11.92 9.67 34.39
N THR A 226 -11.33 9.70 33.20
CA THR A 226 -12.02 10.32 32.05
C THR A 226 -13.30 9.51 31.85
N ASP A 227 -14.38 9.96 32.49
CA ASP A 227 -15.60 9.21 32.54
C ASP A 227 -16.14 9.10 31.12
N ILE A 228 -16.38 7.86 30.71
CA ILE A 228 -16.99 7.57 29.42
C ILE A 228 -18.46 7.94 29.54
N VAL A 229 -18.78 9.21 29.28
CA VAL A 229 -20.17 9.69 29.26
C VAL A 229 -20.75 9.49 27.85
N LEU A 230 -21.83 8.71 27.78
CA LEU A 230 -22.63 8.58 26.57
C LEU A 230 -23.76 9.61 26.56
N ARG A 231 -24.09 10.12 25.39
CA ARG A 231 -25.32 10.91 25.17
C ARG A 231 -26.55 10.00 25.29
N ASP A 232 -27.72 10.57 25.55
CA ASP A 232 -28.95 9.78 25.77
C ASP A 232 -29.27 8.82 24.63
N TYR A 233 -29.17 9.28 23.38
CA TYR A 233 -29.40 8.44 22.20
C TYR A 233 -28.35 7.32 22.06
N GLN A 234 -27.12 7.56 22.53
CA GLN A 234 -26.03 6.58 22.53
C GLN A 234 -26.29 5.50 23.59
N MET A 235 -26.70 5.91 24.79
CA MET A 235 -27.07 5.02 25.90
C MET A 235 -28.26 4.14 25.51
N ASP A 236 -29.30 4.73 24.91
CA ASP A 236 -30.46 4.01 24.40
C ASP A 236 -30.09 2.96 23.34
N ALA A 237 -29.14 3.26 22.46
CA ALA A 237 -28.65 2.32 21.47
C ALA A 237 -27.80 1.20 22.09
N ALA A 238 -27.09 1.49 23.19
CA ALA A 238 -26.21 0.56 23.89
C ALA A 238 -26.96 -0.40 24.83
N ARG A 239 -28.10 0.01 25.40
CA ARG A 239 -28.80 -0.70 26.50
C ARG A 239 -28.92 -2.22 26.32
N PRO A 240 -29.41 -2.76 25.18
CA PRO A 240 -29.52 -4.21 25.05
C PRO A 240 -28.16 -4.93 25.01
N ALA A 241 -27.10 -4.28 24.53
CA ALA A 241 -25.75 -4.85 24.60
C ALA A 241 -25.23 -4.92 26.04
N LEU A 242 -25.55 -3.93 26.87
CA LEU A 242 -25.21 -3.95 28.30
C LEU A 242 -25.92 -5.08 29.05
N GLU A 243 -27.08 -5.51 28.57
CA GLU A 243 -27.81 -6.69 29.04
C GLU A 243 -27.30 -8.02 28.46
N GLY A 244 -26.17 -8.00 27.74
CA GLY A 244 -25.56 -9.18 27.13
C GLY A 244 -26.24 -9.67 25.84
N LYS A 245 -27.09 -8.87 25.19
CA LYS A 245 -27.71 -9.22 23.90
C LYS A 245 -26.79 -8.88 22.74
N ASN A 246 -26.83 -9.71 21.70
CA ASN A 246 -26.16 -9.41 20.43
C ASN A 246 -26.96 -8.35 19.67
N ILE A 247 -26.35 -7.25 19.24
CA ILE A 247 -27.08 -6.19 18.53
C ILE A 247 -26.28 -5.60 17.37
N ILE A 248 -27.00 -4.90 16.50
CA ILE A 248 -26.41 -3.99 15.51
C ILE A 248 -26.75 -2.55 15.92
N VAL A 249 -25.75 -1.74 16.21
CA VAL A 249 -25.89 -0.29 16.42
C VAL A 249 -25.78 0.40 15.06
N CYS A 250 -26.91 0.88 14.57
CA CYS A 250 -27.03 1.61 13.31
C CYS A 250 -27.27 3.10 13.60
N LEU A 251 -26.19 3.87 13.66
CA LEU A 251 -26.21 5.32 13.94
C LEU A 251 -25.47 6.09 12.84
N PRO A 252 -25.92 7.30 12.46
CA PRO A 252 -25.26 8.11 11.42
C PRO A 252 -23.75 8.31 11.61
N THR A 253 -23.06 8.65 10.53
CA THR A 253 -21.64 9.02 10.57
C THR A 253 -21.45 10.24 11.48
N GLY A 254 -20.45 10.20 12.36
CA GLY A 254 -20.22 11.27 13.35
C GLY A 254 -21.04 11.18 14.64
N SER A 255 -21.99 10.25 14.78
CA SER A 255 -22.77 10.09 16.00
C SER A 255 -22.00 9.45 17.18
N GLY A 256 -20.70 9.16 17.04
CA GLY A 256 -19.87 8.55 18.09
C GLY A 256 -20.09 7.05 18.28
N LYS A 257 -20.25 6.28 17.19
CA LYS A 257 -20.41 4.80 17.24
C LYS A 257 -19.26 4.11 17.97
N THR A 258 -18.03 4.54 17.73
CA THR A 258 -16.83 3.97 18.38
C THR A 258 -16.88 4.21 19.89
N ARG A 259 -17.26 5.41 20.35
CA ARG A 259 -17.46 5.71 21.77
C ARG A 259 -18.48 4.79 22.45
N VAL A 260 -19.59 4.50 21.78
CA VAL A 260 -20.58 3.51 22.25
C VAL A 260 -19.94 2.13 22.44
N ALA A 261 -19.10 1.70 21.50
CA ALA A 261 -18.41 0.42 21.60
C ALA A 261 -17.37 0.38 22.73
N VAL A 262 -16.64 1.47 22.97
CA VAL A 262 -15.71 1.58 24.11
C VAL A 262 -16.48 1.46 25.43
N TYR A 263 -17.61 2.15 25.57
CA TYR A 263 -18.46 2.07 26.76
C TYR A 263 -18.95 0.64 27.02
N ILE A 264 -19.54 -0.01 25.99
CA ILE A 264 -20.01 -1.41 26.09
C ILE A 264 -18.85 -2.34 26.45
N THR A 265 -17.66 -2.12 25.87
CA THR A 265 -16.46 -2.92 26.15
C THR A 265 -16.06 -2.81 27.62
N ARG A 266 -16.03 -1.59 28.17
CA ARG A 266 -15.72 -1.36 29.59
C ARG A 266 -16.71 -2.08 30.50
N GLU A 267 -18.01 -1.81 30.33
CA GLU A 267 -19.05 -2.41 31.18
C GLU A 267 -19.08 -3.94 31.10
N HIS A 268 -18.84 -4.50 29.91
CA HIS A 268 -18.73 -5.95 29.72
C HIS A 268 -17.57 -6.54 30.52
N LEU A 269 -16.38 -5.93 30.43
CA LEU A 269 -15.20 -6.37 31.16
C LEU A 269 -15.35 -6.17 32.67
N ASP A 270 -15.94 -5.06 33.11
CA ASP A 270 -16.18 -4.76 34.54
C ASP A 270 -17.19 -5.74 35.14
N SER A 271 -18.25 -6.06 34.40
CA SER A 271 -19.23 -7.08 34.79
C SER A 271 -18.57 -8.45 34.95
N ARG A 272 -17.75 -8.87 33.98
CA ARG A 272 -16.99 -10.14 34.04
C ARG A 272 -16.03 -10.19 35.23
N ARG A 273 -15.30 -9.09 35.48
CA ARG A 273 -14.38 -8.96 36.61
C ARG A 273 -15.12 -9.09 37.94
N ARG A 274 -16.28 -8.45 38.09
CA ARG A 274 -17.16 -8.57 39.28
C ARG A 274 -17.66 -9.99 39.49
N GLU A 275 -17.90 -10.75 38.42
CA GLU A 275 -18.25 -12.17 38.47
C GLU A 275 -17.05 -13.11 38.71
N GLY A 276 -15.83 -12.59 38.85
CA GLY A 276 -14.62 -13.41 39.01
C GLY A 276 -14.24 -14.19 37.73
N ARG A 277 -14.69 -13.73 36.56
CA ARG A 277 -14.44 -14.37 35.26
C ARG A 277 -13.49 -13.52 34.42
N SER A 278 -12.66 -14.16 33.60
CA SER A 278 -11.88 -13.45 32.59
C SER A 278 -12.80 -12.89 31.49
N GLY A 279 -12.46 -11.68 31.04
CA GLY A 279 -13.07 -11.03 29.88
C GLY A 279 -12.01 -10.84 28.80
N LYS A 280 -12.37 -11.14 27.56
CA LYS A 280 -11.55 -10.84 26.38
C LYS A 280 -12.41 -10.29 25.26
N VAL A 281 -11.96 -9.17 24.68
CA VAL A 281 -12.67 -8.43 23.63
C VAL A 281 -11.78 -8.31 22.41
N VAL A 282 -12.36 -8.60 21.24
CA VAL A 282 -11.72 -8.32 19.96
C VAL A 282 -12.55 -7.31 19.18
N VAL A 283 -11.89 -6.27 18.69
CA VAL A 283 -12.46 -5.22 17.83
C VAL A 283 -11.94 -5.44 16.42
N LEU A 284 -12.85 -5.82 15.52
CA LEU A 284 -12.54 -6.12 14.13
C LEU A 284 -12.83 -4.91 13.24
N VAL A 285 -11.84 -4.57 12.42
CA VAL A 285 -11.94 -3.52 11.40
C VAL A 285 -11.62 -4.05 10.01
N ASN A 286 -12.10 -3.37 8.97
CA ASN A 286 -11.94 -3.77 7.57
C ASN A 286 -10.74 -3.10 6.87
N LYS A 287 -10.13 -2.09 7.49
CA LYS A 287 -8.99 -1.32 6.94
C LYS A 287 -7.87 -1.19 7.98
N VAL A 288 -6.61 -1.26 7.53
CA VAL A 288 -5.43 -1.13 8.42
C VAL A 288 -5.39 0.20 9.18
N PRO A 289 -5.63 1.38 8.55
CA PRO A 289 -5.60 2.66 9.28
C PRO A 289 -6.60 2.76 10.44
N LEU A 290 -7.71 2.01 10.38
CA LEU A 290 -8.71 1.99 11.46
C LEU A 290 -8.19 1.36 12.75
N VAL A 291 -7.21 0.45 12.65
CA VAL A 291 -6.62 -0.21 13.82
C VAL A 291 -5.93 0.84 14.70
N GLU A 292 -5.02 1.62 14.12
CA GLU A 292 -4.30 2.68 14.83
C GLU A 292 -5.25 3.78 15.29
N GLN A 293 -6.22 4.15 14.45
CA GLN A 293 -7.20 5.18 14.77
C GLN A 293 -8.01 4.80 16.01
N HIS A 294 -8.72 3.67 15.99
CA HIS A 294 -9.55 3.25 17.12
C HIS A 294 -8.71 2.98 18.38
N PHE A 295 -7.49 2.49 18.23
CA PHE A 295 -6.56 2.29 19.35
C PHE A 295 -6.18 3.62 20.01
N SER A 296 -5.64 4.57 19.24
CA SER A 296 -5.03 5.80 19.77
C SER A 296 -6.06 6.83 20.24
N THR A 297 -7.21 6.95 19.57
CA THR A 297 -8.18 8.02 19.84
C THR A 297 -9.33 7.62 20.76
N GLU A 298 -9.67 6.32 20.84
CA GLU A 298 -10.85 5.84 21.56
C GLU A 298 -10.48 4.76 22.60
N PHE A 299 -10.08 3.56 22.20
CA PHE A 299 -9.96 2.44 23.14
C PHE A 299 -8.83 2.61 24.17
N ARG A 300 -7.61 2.99 23.76
CA ARG A 300 -6.47 3.12 24.70
C ARG A 300 -6.69 4.26 25.71
N PRO A 301 -7.07 5.49 25.32
CA PRO A 301 -7.28 6.57 26.28
C PRO A 301 -8.24 6.21 27.42
N PHE A 302 -9.37 5.55 27.10
CA PHE A 302 -10.41 5.26 28.09
C PHE A 302 -10.22 3.95 28.85
N LEU A 303 -9.48 2.97 28.32
CA LEU A 303 -9.38 1.62 28.91
C LEU A 303 -8.00 1.27 29.48
N LYS A 304 -6.92 1.96 29.10
CA LYS A 304 -5.53 1.60 29.49
C LYS A 304 -5.28 1.53 31.00
N HIS A 305 -6.06 2.28 31.79
CA HIS A 305 -5.89 2.35 33.24
C HIS A 305 -6.42 1.11 33.96
N ALA A 306 -7.42 0.43 33.37
CA ALA A 306 -8.07 -0.73 33.95
C ALA A 306 -7.75 -2.03 33.21
N TYR A 307 -7.36 -1.96 31.93
CA TYR A 307 -7.24 -3.11 31.02
C TYR A 307 -6.05 -2.98 30.08
N LYS A 308 -5.50 -4.12 29.67
CA LYS A 308 -4.45 -4.20 28.65
C LYS A 308 -5.08 -4.13 27.27
N VAL A 309 -4.80 -3.04 26.55
CA VAL A 309 -5.27 -2.79 25.18
C VAL A 309 -4.11 -2.90 24.23
N GLU A 310 -4.25 -3.70 23.18
CA GLU A 310 -3.23 -3.88 22.15
C GLU A 310 -3.83 -3.79 20.73
N ARG A 311 -2.98 -3.41 19.77
CA ARG A 311 -3.33 -3.30 18.36
C ARG A 311 -2.51 -4.26 17.50
N VAL A 312 -3.13 -4.84 16.47
CA VAL A 312 -2.48 -5.80 15.57
C VAL A 312 -2.94 -5.53 14.14
N SER A 313 -1.99 -5.29 13.24
CA SER A 313 -2.27 -5.07 11.82
C SER A 313 -1.28 -5.83 10.94
N GLY A 314 -1.57 -5.95 9.64
CA GLY A 314 -0.64 -6.58 8.69
C GLY A 314 0.68 -5.82 8.52
N ASP A 315 0.70 -4.53 8.91
CA ASP A 315 1.89 -3.67 8.82
C ASP A 315 2.73 -3.70 10.12
N SER A 316 2.31 -4.46 11.13
CA SER A 316 2.99 -4.52 12.43
C SER A 316 3.91 -5.75 12.48
N PRO A 317 5.25 -5.60 12.61
CA PRO A 317 6.13 -6.73 12.83
C PRO A 317 5.80 -7.34 14.21
N LEU A 318 5.12 -8.48 14.21
CA LEU A 318 4.71 -9.15 15.45
C LEU A 318 5.94 -9.79 16.09
N LYS A 319 6.44 -9.18 17.18
CA LYS A 319 7.54 -9.75 17.99
C LYS A 319 7.15 -11.06 18.70
N ILE A 320 5.84 -11.31 18.85
CA ILE A 320 5.25 -12.48 19.51
C ILE A 320 4.03 -12.96 18.72
N SER A 321 3.68 -14.25 18.83
CA SER A 321 2.54 -14.82 18.09
C SER A 321 1.21 -14.14 18.45
N PHE A 322 0.26 -14.07 17.50
CA PHE A 322 -1.06 -13.49 17.76
C PHE A 322 -1.79 -14.19 18.91
N THR A 323 -1.59 -15.49 19.06
CA THR A 323 -2.16 -16.29 20.15
C THR A 323 -1.64 -15.87 21.51
N GLU A 324 -0.35 -15.51 21.61
CA GLU A 324 0.18 -14.89 22.83
C GLU A 324 -0.39 -13.50 23.08
N ILE A 325 -0.56 -12.68 22.03
CA ILE A 325 -1.16 -11.35 22.14
C ILE A 325 -2.58 -11.46 22.71
N VAL A 326 -3.39 -12.39 22.17
CA VAL A 326 -4.73 -12.66 22.67
C VAL A 326 -4.69 -13.11 24.12
N LYS A 327 -3.76 -13.98 24.52
CA LYS A 327 -3.62 -14.44 25.92
C LYS A 327 -3.22 -13.30 26.87
N LYS A 328 -2.26 -12.46 26.49
CA LYS A 328 -1.66 -11.40 27.34
C LYS A 328 -2.54 -10.15 27.49
N ASN A 329 -3.45 -9.87 26.56
CA ASN A 329 -4.24 -8.64 26.52
C ASN A 329 -5.75 -8.89 26.76
N ASP A 330 -6.44 -7.87 27.25
CA ASP A 330 -7.88 -7.91 27.53
C ASP A 330 -8.70 -7.41 26.31
N VAL A 331 -8.18 -6.41 25.60
CA VAL A 331 -8.78 -5.82 24.40
C VAL A 331 -7.77 -5.85 23.25
N ILE A 332 -8.16 -6.45 22.13
CA ILE A 332 -7.33 -6.53 20.92
C ILE A 332 -8.07 -5.86 19.76
N ILE A 333 -7.43 -4.87 19.13
CA ILE A 333 -7.96 -4.20 17.94
C ILE A 333 -7.18 -4.70 16.73
N CYS A 334 -7.85 -5.33 15.77
CA CYS A 334 -7.16 -5.90 14.62
C CYS A 334 -7.98 -5.92 13.33
N THR A 335 -7.29 -6.10 12.21
CA THR A 335 -7.98 -6.34 10.94
C THR A 335 -8.61 -7.74 10.94
N ALA A 336 -9.80 -7.85 10.34
CA ALA A 336 -10.58 -9.09 10.32
C ALA A 336 -9.79 -10.33 9.86
N GLN A 337 -8.91 -10.15 8.86
CA GLN A 337 -8.16 -11.24 8.26
C GLN A 337 -7.16 -11.87 9.23
N ILE A 338 -6.62 -11.08 10.17
CA ILE A 338 -5.71 -11.61 11.20
C ILE A 338 -6.45 -12.63 12.05
N LEU A 339 -7.60 -12.26 12.63
CA LEU A 339 -8.37 -13.21 13.44
C LEU A 339 -8.82 -14.44 12.60
N GLU A 340 -9.20 -14.25 11.33
CA GLU A 340 -9.60 -15.35 10.47
C GLU A 340 -8.48 -16.37 10.23
N ASN A 341 -7.25 -15.91 9.99
CA ASN A 341 -6.08 -16.77 9.82
C ASN A 341 -5.85 -17.66 11.06
N PHE A 342 -5.90 -17.07 12.26
CA PHE A 342 -5.67 -17.80 13.52
C PHE A 342 -6.87 -18.64 13.99
N LEU A 343 -8.07 -18.40 13.45
CA LEU A 343 -9.24 -19.27 13.63
C LEU A 343 -9.25 -20.47 12.67
N ASP A 344 -8.46 -20.45 11.59
CA ASP A 344 -8.38 -21.54 10.60
C ASP A 344 -7.29 -22.56 10.90
N ASN A 345 -6.23 -22.16 11.61
CA ASN A 345 -5.15 -23.06 12.01
C ASN A 345 -5.66 -24.16 12.94
N LYS A 346 -5.30 -25.41 12.61
CA LYS A 346 -5.67 -26.61 13.36
C LYS A 346 -4.59 -27.08 14.33
N ASP A 347 -3.40 -26.47 14.26
CA ASP A 347 -2.29 -26.76 15.15
C ASP A 347 -2.50 -26.07 16.50
N ASP A 348 -1.83 -26.56 17.56
CA ASP A 348 -2.02 -26.14 18.97
C ASP A 348 -1.71 -24.66 19.27
N GLU A 349 -1.34 -23.88 18.24
CA GLU A 349 -1.09 -22.44 18.30
C GLU A 349 -2.28 -21.57 17.81
N GLY A 350 -3.46 -22.13 17.51
CA GLY A 350 -4.63 -21.37 17.05
C GLY A 350 -5.40 -20.63 18.17
N VAL A 351 -6.25 -19.67 17.78
CA VAL A 351 -7.23 -19.01 18.67
C VAL A 351 -8.60 -19.66 18.48
N GLN A 352 -9.35 -19.88 19.56
CA GLN A 352 -10.73 -20.39 19.49
C GLN A 352 -11.74 -19.29 19.79
N LEU A 353 -12.95 -19.39 19.23
CA LEU A 353 -14.03 -18.45 19.54
C LEU A 353 -14.39 -18.44 21.04
N SER A 354 -14.20 -19.55 21.74
CA SER A 354 -14.43 -19.67 23.19
C SER A 354 -13.43 -18.89 24.04
N ASP A 355 -12.28 -18.50 23.47
CA ASP A 355 -11.29 -17.66 24.16
C ASP A 355 -11.76 -16.20 24.25
N LEU A 356 -12.75 -15.83 23.44
CA LEU A 356 -13.31 -14.49 23.33
C LEU A 356 -14.65 -14.41 24.06
N THR A 357 -14.93 -13.24 24.63
CA THR A 357 -16.19 -12.98 25.35
C THR A 357 -17.06 -11.92 24.69
N LEU A 358 -16.46 -11.03 23.89
CA LEU A 358 -17.15 -10.02 23.08
C LEU A 358 -16.37 -9.81 21.77
N ILE A 359 -17.08 -9.76 20.65
CA ILE A 359 -16.55 -9.35 19.34
C ILE A 359 -17.29 -8.10 18.90
N VAL A 360 -16.55 -7.01 18.74
CA VAL A 360 -17.03 -5.76 18.14
C VAL A 360 -16.66 -5.77 16.66
N ILE A 361 -17.61 -5.54 15.77
CA ILE A 361 -17.40 -5.52 14.32
C ILE A 361 -17.73 -4.13 13.80
N ASP A 362 -16.71 -3.38 13.41
CA ASP A 362 -16.87 -2.07 12.78
C ASP A 362 -17.22 -2.20 11.29
N GLU A 363 -18.05 -1.29 10.80
CA GLU A 363 -18.66 -1.35 9.46
C GLU A 363 -19.27 -2.73 9.15
N CYS A 364 -20.11 -3.22 10.06
CA CYS A 364 -20.64 -4.59 10.07
C CYS A 364 -21.55 -4.94 8.87
N HIS A 365 -21.89 -3.97 8.02
CA HIS A 365 -22.62 -4.17 6.76
C HIS A 365 -21.81 -4.94 5.69
N HIS A 366 -20.51 -5.16 5.95
CA HIS A 366 -19.62 -6.08 5.22
C HIS A 366 -19.75 -7.55 5.70
N THR A 367 -20.60 -7.85 6.68
CA THR A 367 -20.87 -9.23 7.13
C THR A 367 -21.84 -9.95 6.16
N LYS A 368 -21.39 -10.15 4.92
CA LYS A 368 -22.18 -10.79 3.86
C LYS A 368 -21.29 -11.55 2.88
N LYS A 369 -21.89 -12.52 2.16
CA LYS A 369 -21.23 -13.25 1.06
C LYS A 369 -19.90 -13.88 1.51
N GLY A 370 -18.90 -13.93 0.64
CA GLY A 370 -17.56 -14.48 0.92
C GLY A 370 -16.59 -13.48 1.53
N GLU A 371 -17.08 -12.49 2.27
CA GLU A 371 -16.26 -11.49 2.96
C GLU A 371 -15.78 -12.02 4.32
N VAL A 372 -14.68 -11.46 4.82
CA VAL A 372 -13.92 -12.01 5.97
C VAL A 372 -14.75 -12.03 7.26
N TYR A 373 -15.49 -10.96 7.56
CA TYR A 373 -16.40 -10.93 8.72
C TYR A 373 -17.40 -12.07 8.69
N ASN A 374 -17.95 -12.37 7.50
CA ASN A 374 -18.93 -13.43 7.37
C ASN A 374 -18.27 -14.82 7.58
N HIS A 375 -17.01 -15.03 7.19
CA HIS A 375 -16.31 -16.29 7.49
C HIS A 375 -16.18 -16.53 9.01
N ILE A 376 -15.81 -15.51 9.77
CA ILE A 376 -15.73 -15.56 11.24
C ILE A 376 -17.12 -15.86 11.82
N MET A 377 -18.14 -15.11 11.40
CA MET A 377 -19.50 -15.30 11.87
C MET A 377 -20.09 -16.66 11.47
N MET A 378 -19.73 -17.23 10.32
CA MET A 378 -20.15 -18.57 9.94
C MET A 378 -19.57 -19.66 10.86
N ARG A 379 -18.35 -19.48 11.40
CA ARG A 379 -17.81 -20.36 12.46
C ARG A 379 -18.63 -20.22 13.75
N TYR A 380 -18.92 -18.98 14.14
CA TYR A 380 -19.76 -18.67 15.30
C TYR A 380 -21.15 -19.32 15.18
N LEU A 381 -21.85 -19.14 14.06
CA LEU A 381 -23.20 -19.67 13.84
C LEU A 381 -23.22 -21.21 13.87
N LYS A 382 -22.22 -21.88 13.28
CA LYS A 382 -22.10 -23.34 13.38
C LYS A 382 -21.93 -23.79 14.81
N GLN A 383 -21.12 -23.09 15.60
CA GLN A 383 -20.94 -23.42 17.02
C GLN A 383 -22.21 -23.14 17.83
N LYS A 384 -22.93 -22.04 17.56
CA LYS A 384 -24.25 -21.75 18.16
C LYS A 384 -25.23 -22.89 17.92
N HIS A 385 -25.40 -23.32 16.67
CA HIS A 385 -26.32 -24.41 16.32
C HIS A 385 -25.86 -25.76 16.90
N LYS A 386 -24.54 -26.01 16.94
CA LYS A 386 -23.97 -27.18 17.64
C LYS A 386 -24.30 -27.14 19.13
N ASN A 387 -24.21 -25.99 19.80
CA ASN A 387 -24.58 -25.84 21.20
C ASN A 387 -26.07 -26.13 21.46
N VAL A 388 -26.96 -25.76 20.53
CA VAL A 388 -28.39 -26.13 20.62
C VAL A 388 -28.56 -27.65 20.61
N GLN A 389 -27.84 -28.34 19.73
CA GLN A 389 -27.85 -29.81 19.70
C GLN A 389 -27.25 -30.41 20.99
N LEU A 390 -26.09 -29.91 21.45
CA LEU A 390 -25.46 -30.38 22.68
C LEU A 390 -26.37 -30.20 23.90
N LYS A 391 -27.11 -29.10 24.01
CA LYS A 391 -28.11 -28.90 25.08
C LYS A 391 -29.21 -29.96 25.05
N LYS A 392 -29.72 -30.30 23.86
CA LYS A 392 -30.72 -31.37 23.69
C LYS A 392 -30.16 -32.74 24.08
N GLU A 393 -28.88 -32.98 23.79
CA GLU A 393 -28.15 -34.18 24.17
C GLU A 393 -27.63 -34.16 25.62
N GLN A 394 -27.97 -33.13 26.42
CA GLN A 394 -27.47 -32.92 27.80
C GLN A 394 -25.93 -32.91 27.91
N LYS A 395 -25.23 -32.50 26.86
CA LYS A 395 -23.78 -32.36 26.81
C LYS A 395 -23.35 -30.93 27.14
N LYS A 396 -22.12 -30.80 27.66
CA LYS A 396 -21.50 -29.50 27.96
C LYS A 396 -21.40 -28.65 26.70
N THR A 397 -21.96 -27.44 26.75
CA THR A 397 -21.88 -26.46 25.66
C THR A 397 -20.55 -25.72 25.67
N VAL A 398 -20.12 -25.28 24.50
CA VAL A 398 -18.93 -24.43 24.36
C VAL A 398 -19.35 -22.96 24.48
N PRO A 399 -18.69 -22.14 25.31
CA PRO A 399 -18.96 -20.70 25.35
C PRO A 399 -18.75 -20.04 23.98
N ILE A 400 -19.59 -19.06 23.65
CA ILE A 400 -19.46 -18.22 22.45
C ILE A 400 -19.53 -16.74 22.85
N PRO A 401 -18.82 -15.84 22.15
CA PRO A 401 -18.75 -14.43 22.52
C PRO A 401 -20.07 -13.69 22.24
N GLN A 402 -20.32 -12.61 22.95
CA GLN A 402 -21.32 -11.63 22.55
C GLN A 402 -20.88 -10.93 21.26
N ILE A 403 -21.83 -10.51 20.41
CA ILE A 403 -21.57 -9.83 19.13
C ILE A 403 -22.15 -8.41 19.15
N LEU A 404 -21.31 -7.43 18.85
CA LEU A 404 -21.70 -6.03 18.68
C LEU A 404 -21.33 -5.58 17.26
N GLY A 405 -22.31 -5.40 16.39
CA GLY A 405 -22.10 -4.80 15.06
C GLY A 405 -22.28 -3.28 15.09
N LEU A 406 -21.38 -2.52 14.46
CA LEU A 406 -21.49 -1.07 14.27
C LEU A 406 -21.62 -0.75 12.78
N THR A 407 -22.56 0.11 12.40
CA THR A 407 -22.64 0.60 11.03
C THR A 407 -23.32 1.97 10.95
N ALA A 408 -22.99 2.77 9.94
CA ALA A 408 -23.81 3.94 9.58
C ALA A 408 -25.09 3.56 8.84
N SER A 409 -25.03 2.48 8.07
CA SER A 409 -26.10 2.02 7.20
C SER A 409 -25.92 0.54 6.89
N PRO A 410 -26.94 -0.33 7.08
CA PRO A 410 -26.88 -1.72 6.62
C PRO A 410 -27.02 -1.83 5.08
N GLY A 411 -27.56 -0.81 4.41
CA GLY A 411 -27.91 -0.82 3.00
C GLY A 411 -29.12 -1.71 2.67
N VAL A 412 -29.39 -1.88 1.37
CA VAL A 412 -30.49 -2.72 0.85
C VAL A 412 -30.01 -3.81 -0.11
N GLY A 413 -28.70 -4.00 -0.25
CA GLY A 413 -28.13 -5.08 -1.06
C GLY A 413 -28.41 -4.94 -2.56
N GLY A 414 -28.66 -3.72 -3.05
CA GLY A 414 -29.05 -3.46 -4.42
C GLY A 414 -30.53 -3.73 -4.72
N ALA A 415 -31.36 -4.04 -3.71
CA ALA A 415 -32.79 -4.25 -3.89
C ALA A 415 -33.48 -3.05 -4.54
N THR A 416 -34.48 -3.35 -5.37
CA THR A 416 -35.40 -2.38 -5.98
C THR A 416 -36.82 -2.50 -5.45
N LYS A 417 -37.10 -3.54 -4.65
CA LYS A 417 -38.39 -3.83 -4.03
C LYS A 417 -38.25 -3.93 -2.53
N MET A 418 -39.30 -3.50 -1.82
CA MET A 418 -39.35 -3.42 -0.37
C MET A 418 -39.06 -4.76 0.33
N ASP A 419 -39.69 -5.85 -0.12
CA ASP A 419 -39.50 -7.17 0.51
C ASP A 419 -38.06 -7.68 0.39
N LYS A 420 -37.37 -7.34 -0.71
CA LYS A 420 -35.97 -7.68 -0.91
C LYS A 420 -35.03 -6.84 -0.05
N ALA A 421 -35.38 -5.59 0.23
CA ALA A 421 -34.64 -4.77 1.18
C ALA A 421 -34.81 -5.31 2.63
N GLU A 422 -36.03 -5.71 3.00
CA GLU A 422 -36.29 -6.36 4.29
C GLU A 422 -35.50 -7.67 4.43
N GLU A 423 -35.55 -8.54 3.41
CA GLU A 423 -34.78 -9.78 3.36
C GLU A 423 -33.28 -9.52 3.50
N HIS A 424 -32.75 -8.48 2.84
CA HIS A 424 -31.34 -8.12 2.93
C HIS A 424 -30.93 -7.70 4.36
N ILE A 425 -31.70 -6.83 5.00
CA ILE A 425 -31.40 -6.35 6.36
C ILE A 425 -31.52 -7.51 7.36
N LEU A 426 -32.57 -8.34 7.24
CA LEU A 426 -32.74 -9.55 8.05
C LEU A 426 -31.57 -10.54 7.84
N GLN A 427 -31.05 -10.65 6.62
CA GLN A 427 -29.87 -11.49 6.34
C GLN A 427 -28.63 -10.97 7.07
N ILE A 428 -28.39 -9.66 7.10
CA ILE A 428 -27.29 -9.07 7.87
C ILE A 428 -27.48 -9.35 9.36
N CYS A 429 -28.69 -9.12 9.89
CA CYS A 429 -29.02 -9.47 11.27
C CYS A 429 -28.79 -10.95 11.57
N ALA A 430 -29.15 -11.86 10.66
CA ALA A 430 -28.97 -13.29 10.81
C ALA A 430 -27.50 -13.69 10.81
N ASN A 431 -26.70 -13.12 9.91
CA ASN A 431 -25.26 -13.34 9.83
C ASN A 431 -24.56 -12.89 11.12
N LEU A 432 -24.97 -11.75 11.69
CA LEU A 432 -24.40 -11.20 12.93
C LEU A 432 -25.03 -11.77 14.21
N ASP A 433 -25.99 -12.69 14.08
CA ASP A 433 -26.77 -13.22 15.20
C ASP A 433 -27.42 -12.14 16.07
N ALA A 434 -27.88 -11.07 15.44
CA ALA A 434 -28.39 -9.88 16.12
C ALA A 434 -29.81 -10.12 16.66
N TYR A 435 -29.98 -9.94 17.96
CA TYR A 435 -31.27 -9.88 18.65
C TYR A 435 -32.12 -8.72 18.13
N LYS A 436 -31.49 -7.56 17.86
CA LYS A 436 -32.18 -6.38 17.31
C LYS A 436 -31.22 -5.44 16.60
N ILE A 437 -31.74 -4.73 15.60
CA ILE A 437 -31.10 -3.53 15.04
C ILE A 437 -31.55 -2.29 15.81
N MET A 438 -30.57 -1.59 16.39
CA MET A 438 -30.76 -0.38 17.19
C MET A 438 -30.55 0.83 16.30
N THR A 439 -31.63 1.58 16.06
CA THR A 439 -31.62 2.89 15.41
C THR A 439 -32.23 3.92 16.34
N LYS A 440 -31.61 5.10 16.40
CA LYS A 440 -32.12 6.27 17.10
C LYS A 440 -31.90 7.52 16.24
N ASP A 441 -32.90 8.39 16.26
CA ASP A 441 -32.77 9.70 15.64
C ASP A 441 -31.91 10.58 16.55
N ASN A 442 -30.97 11.28 15.94
CA ASN A 442 -30.01 12.13 16.64
C ASN A 442 -30.53 13.59 16.74
N GLY A 443 -31.76 13.86 16.29
CA GLY A 443 -32.48 15.13 16.47
C GLY A 443 -31.60 16.36 16.22
N GLN A 444 -31.34 17.13 17.29
CA GLN A 444 -30.56 18.39 17.30
C GLN A 444 -29.09 18.25 16.84
N HIS A 445 -28.53 17.03 16.83
CA HIS A 445 -27.13 16.80 16.42
C HIS A 445 -26.99 16.31 14.97
N LYS A 446 -28.09 16.13 14.23
CA LYS A 446 -28.06 15.74 12.81
C LYS A 446 -28.24 16.98 11.93
N LYS A 447 -27.14 17.50 11.41
CA LYS A 447 -27.14 18.55 10.38
C LYS A 447 -26.93 17.86 9.04
N ASP A 448 -28.04 17.61 8.33
CA ASP A 448 -27.96 17.06 6.98
C ASP A 448 -27.50 18.17 6.03
N PRO A 449 -26.53 17.90 5.14
CA PRO A 449 -26.02 18.91 4.22
C PRO A 449 -27.07 19.28 3.17
N TYR A 450 -27.01 20.52 2.67
CA TYR A 450 -27.80 20.94 1.52
C TYR A 450 -27.35 20.17 0.27
N LYS A 451 -28.25 19.33 -0.27
CA LYS A 451 -27.96 18.47 -1.42
C LYS A 451 -28.34 19.15 -2.74
N GLN A 452 -27.41 19.17 -3.69
CA GLN A 452 -27.63 19.72 -5.03
C GLN A 452 -26.99 18.87 -6.13
N ILE A 453 -27.57 18.93 -7.34
CA ILE A 453 -27.03 18.31 -8.56
C ILE A 453 -26.63 19.44 -9.51
N ALA A 454 -25.34 19.51 -9.83
CA ALA A 454 -24.77 20.43 -10.81
C ALA A 454 -24.64 19.71 -12.16
N SER A 455 -25.68 19.84 -12.97
CA SER A 455 -25.75 19.25 -14.31
C SER A 455 -25.09 20.15 -15.36
N VAL A 456 -24.09 19.62 -16.06
CA VAL A 456 -23.43 20.31 -17.17
C VAL A 456 -23.80 19.71 -18.52
N GLU A 457 -23.86 20.55 -19.55
CA GLU A 457 -23.99 20.08 -20.93
C GLU A 457 -22.72 19.36 -21.39
N ALA A 458 -22.86 18.43 -22.32
CA ALA A 458 -21.71 17.85 -23.01
C ALA A 458 -20.93 18.94 -23.79
N ARG A 459 -19.68 18.62 -24.13
CA ARG A 459 -18.87 19.44 -25.05
C ARG A 459 -19.54 19.42 -26.43
N GLN A 460 -19.68 20.60 -27.04
CA GLN A 460 -20.23 20.73 -28.40
C GLN A 460 -19.20 20.31 -29.44
N GLU A 461 -17.93 20.69 -29.22
CA GLU A 461 -16.79 20.33 -30.04
C GLU A 461 -15.74 19.64 -29.16
N ASP A 462 -15.20 18.50 -29.63
CA ASP A 462 -14.14 17.75 -28.96
C ASP A 462 -13.08 17.28 -29.98
N PRO A 463 -12.35 18.22 -30.63
CA PRO A 463 -11.38 17.88 -31.66
C PRO A 463 -10.27 16.96 -31.13
N PHE A 464 -9.90 17.09 -29.85
CA PHE A 464 -8.97 16.17 -29.20
C PHE A 464 -9.52 14.74 -29.15
N GLY A 465 -10.78 14.58 -28.73
CA GLY A 465 -11.48 13.30 -28.76
C GLY A 465 -11.62 12.73 -30.17
N ASP A 466 -11.83 13.58 -31.17
CA ASP A 466 -11.95 13.15 -32.57
C ASP A 466 -10.63 12.62 -33.14
N VAL A 467 -9.49 13.21 -32.77
CA VAL A 467 -8.16 12.64 -33.10
C VAL A 467 -7.97 11.27 -32.43
N ILE A 468 -8.38 11.11 -31.17
CA ILE A 468 -8.32 9.79 -30.50
C ILE A 468 -9.21 8.78 -31.24
N LYS A 469 -10.46 9.14 -31.59
CA LYS A 469 -11.37 8.28 -32.35
C LYS A 469 -10.80 7.92 -33.72
N LYS A 470 -10.14 8.85 -34.41
CA LYS A 470 -9.43 8.63 -35.68
C LYS A 470 -8.33 7.57 -35.51
N ILE A 471 -7.49 7.69 -34.47
CA ILE A 471 -6.47 6.69 -34.14
C ILE A 471 -7.12 5.34 -33.86
N MET A 472 -8.16 5.29 -33.03
CA MET A 472 -8.88 4.05 -32.73
C MET A 472 -9.45 3.39 -33.98
N ASN A 473 -10.03 4.17 -34.91
CA ASN A 473 -10.55 3.66 -36.18
C ASN A 473 -9.45 3.13 -37.11
N ALA A 474 -8.29 3.78 -37.17
CA ALA A 474 -7.15 3.24 -37.91
C ALA A 474 -6.68 1.89 -37.34
N ILE A 475 -6.68 1.74 -36.01
CA ILE A 475 -6.36 0.46 -35.35
C ILE A 475 -7.44 -0.59 -35.65
N HIS A 476 -8.73 -0.22 -35.63
CA HIS A 476 -9.82 -1.12 -36.01
C HIS A 476 -9.64 -1.66 -37.43
N ILE A 477 -9.34 -0.78 -38.40
CA ILE A 477 -9.10 -1.16 -39.79
C ILE A 477 -7.88 -2.08 -39.88
N HIS A 478 -6.77 -1.72 -39.22
CA HIS A 478 -5.56 -2.56 -39.22
C HIS A 478 -5.84 -3.97 -38.67
N ALA A 479 -6.64 -4.08 -37.61
CA ALA A 479 -6.99 -5.34 -36.96
C ALA A 479 -8.21 -6.07 -37.56
N SER A 480 -8.83 -5.52 -38.62
CA SER A 480 -10.08 -6.04 -39.19
C SER A 480 -11.21 -6.20 -38.15
N LEU A 481 -11.34 -5.23 -37.26
CA LEU A 481 -12.34 -5.20 -36.19
C LEU A 481 -13.44 -4.17 -36.48
N SER A 482 -14.69 -4.54 -36.18
CA SER A 482 -15.85 -3.65 -36.31
C SER A 482 -16.63 -3.58 -34.99
N PRO A 483 -16.44 -2.54 -34.17
CA PRO A 483 -17.24 -2.33 -32.97
C PRO A 483 -18.66 -1.86 -33.34
N THR A 484 -19.66 -2.27 -32.56
CA THR A 484 -21.07 -1.84 -32.70
C THR A 484 -21.49 -0.85 -31.61
N CYS A 485 -20.54 -0.35 -30.84
CA CYS A 485 -20.78 0.49 -29.67
C CYS A 485 -19.90 1.74 -29.74
N ASP A 486 -20.33 2.78 -29.03
CA ASP A 486 -19.68 4.08 -29.08
C ASP A 486 -18.30 4.06 -28.43
N LEU A 487 -17.32 4.66 -29.12
CA LEU A 487 -15.97 4.85 -28.60
C LEU A 487 -15.98 5.77 -27.37
N GLY A 488 -15.14 5.48 -26.38
CA GLY A 488 -15.11 6.23 -25.12
C GLY A 488 -16.16 5.75 -24.11
N SER A 489 -16.95 4.71 -24.42
CA SER A 489 -17.98 4.19 -23.52
C SER A 489 -17.49 3.01 -22.66
N GLN A 490 -18.23 2.72 -21.59
CA GLN A 490 -18.02 1.52 -20.78
C GLN A 490 -18.36 0.24 -21.56
N ASN A 491 -19.33 0.32 -22.48
CA ASN A 491 -19.71 -0.80 -23.35
C ASN A 491 -18.57 -1.17 -24.31
N TYR A 492 -17.90 -0.15 -24.85
CA TYR A 492 -16.72 -0.36 -25.68
C TYR A 492 -15.57 -0.98 -24.89
N GLU A 493 -15.32 -0.53 -23.66
CA GLU A 493 -14.31 -1.18 -22.81
C GLU A 493 -14.61 -2.68 -22.60
N GLN A 494 -15.86 -3.03 -22.33
CA GLN A 494 -16.27 -4.44 -22.19
C GLN A 494 -16.07 -5.23 -23.49
N TRP A 495 -16.41 -4.63 -24.63
CA TRP A 495 -16.22 -5.25 -25.95
C TRP A 495 -14.73 -5.51 -26.23
N VAL A 496 -13.85 -4.53 -25.96
CA VAL A 496 -12.39 -4.67 -26.12
C VAL A 496 -11.85 -5.79 -25.25
N VAL A 497 -12.24 -5.87 -23.97
CA VAL A 497 -11.83 -6.94 -23.05
C VAL A 497 -12.29 -8.32 -23.55
N GLN A 498 -13.49 -8.42 -24.11
CA GLN A 498 -13.97 -9.67 -24.70
C GLN A 498 -13.17 -10.07 -25.95
N LYS A 499 -12.82 -9.11 -26.81
CA LYS A 499 -12.00 -9.34 -28.00
C LYS A 499 -10.59 -9.76 -27.64
N GLU A 500 -9.98 -9.14 -26.63
CA GLU A 500 -8.69 -9.54 -26.08
C GLU A 500 -8.72 -11.00 -25.63
N ARG A 501 -9.73 -11.38 -24.85
CA ARG A 501 -9.89 -12.77 -24.37
C ARG A 501 -10.04 -13.79 -25.50
N LYS A 502 -10.67 -13.40 -26.62
CA LYS A 502 -10.82 -14.23 -27.80
C LYS A 502 -9.50 -14.34 -28.55
N ALA A 503 -8.84 -13.22 -28.83
CA ALA A 503 -7.55 -13.18 -29.51
C ALA A 503 -6.47 -14.01 -28.78
N VAL A 504 -6.47 -13.98 -27.44
CA VAL A 504 -5.60 -14.83 -26.62
C VAL A 504 -5.88 -16.32 -26.81
N LYS A 505 -7.15 -16.74 -26.95
CA LYS A 505 -7.51 -18.16 -27.18
C LYS A 505 -7.09 -18.62 -28.57
N ASP A 506 -7.34 -17.76 -29.55
CA ASP A 506 -7.11 -18.01 -30.97
C ASP A 506 -5.62 -17.82 -31.36
N GLU A 507 -4.76 -17.42 -30.41
CA GLU A 507 -3.35 -17.06 -30.63
C GLU A 507 -3.15 -15.95 -31.67
N ASP A 508 -4.16 -15.10 -31.84
CA ASP A 508 -4.12 -13.95 -32.74
C ASP A 508 -3.35 -12.80 -32.08
N HIS A 509 -2.04 -12.80 -32.28
CA HIS A 509 -1.12 -11.80 -31.76
C HIS A 509 -1.49 -10.39 -32.21
N LYS A 510 -1.83 -10.22 -33.49
CA LYS A 510 -2.12 -8.92 -34.10
C LYS A 510 -3.33 -8.28 -33.44
N VAL A 511 -4.45 -9.00 -33.37
CA VAL A 511 -5.69 -8.50 -32.75
C VAL A 511 -5.45 -8.22 -31.27
N ARG A 512 -4.75 -9.10 -30.55
CA ARG A 512 -4.48 -8.93 -29.11
C ARG A 512 -3.74 -7.63 -28.79
N VAL A 513 -2.65 -7.34 -29.50
CA VAL A 513 -1.89 -6.09 -29.29
C VAL A 513 -2.75 -4.87 -29.66
N CYS A 514 -3.50 -4.94 -30.76
CA CYS A 514 -4.39 -3.86 -31.17
C CYS A 514 -5.46 -3.55 -30.11
N VAL A 515 -6.12 -4.57 -29.55
CA VAL A 515 -7.17 -4.37 -28.54
C VAL A 515 -6.61 -3.87 -27.21
N GLU A 516 -5.38 -4.24 -26.84
CA GLU A 516 -4.70 -3.67 -25.67
C GLU A 516 -4.50 -2.16 -25.82
N HIS A 517 -4.03 -1.71 -26.99
CA HIS A 517 -3.91 -0.29 -27.31
C HIS A 517 -5.29 0.41 -27.38
N LEU A 518 -6.28 -0.20 -28.04
CA LEU A 518 -7.65 0.34 -28.10
C LEU A 518 -8.25 0.55 -26.71
N ARG A 519 -7.96 -0.35 -25.76
CA ARG A 519 -8.40 -0.19 -24.36
C ARG A 519 -7.82 1.09 -23.75
N LYS A 520 -6.54 1.36 -24.00
CA LYS A 520 -5.85 2.56 -23.46
C LYS A 520 -6.31 3.84 -24.13
N TYR A 521 -6.57 3.84 -25.43
CA TYR A 521 -7.18 4.99 -26.11
C TYR A 521 -8.60 5.25 -25.62
N ASN A 522 -9.40 4.20 -25.37
CA ASN A 522 -10.72 4.35 -24.76
C ASN A 522 -10.66 4.96 -23.36
N GLU A 523 -9.70 4.52 -22.53
CA GLU A 523 -9.43 5.08 -21.20
C GLU A 523 -9.01 6.56 -21.30
N GLY A 524 -8.10 6.90 -22.23
CA GLY A 524 -7.69 8.29 -22.50
C GLY A 524 -8.86 9.18 -22.94
N LEU A 525 -9.76 8.66 -23.78
CA LEU A 525 -10.97 9.38 -24.22
C LEU A 525 -11.96 9.59 -23.07
N GLN A 526 -12.08 8.65 -22.14
CA GLN A 526 -12.89 8.84 -20.92
C GLN A 526 -12.26 9.87 -19.97
N LEU A 527 -10.92 9.84 -19.83
CA LEU A 527 -10.19 10.80 -19.03
C LEU A 527 -10.32 12.22 -19.60
N SER A 528 -10.24 12.42 -20.91
CA SER A 528 -10.42 13.77 -21.49
C SER A 528 -11.81 14.35 -21.21
N ASN A 529 -12.81 13.48 -21.03
CA ASN A 529 -14.17 13.83 -20.63
C ASN A 529 -14.36 14.01 -19.11
N THR A 530 -13.30 13.86 -18.31
CA THR A 530 -13.37 13.97 -16.85
C THR A 530 -12.36 14.99 -16.31
N ILE A 531 -11.12 14.96 -16.81
CA ILE A 531 -10.00 15.82 -16.42
C ILE A 531 -9.50 16.60 -17.64
N ARG A 532 -8.39 17.35 -17.51
CA ARG A 532 -7.89 18.16 -18.62
C ARG A 532 -7.45 17.26 -19.77
N MET A 533 -7.59 17.75 -21.00
CA MET A 533 -7.05 17.08 -22.18
C MET A 533 -5.54 16.87 -22.07
N TRP A 534 -4.82 17.82 -21.43
CA TRP A 534 -3.39 17.68 -21.15
C TRP A 534 -3.07 16.47 -20.28
N ASP A 535 -3.86 16.23 -19.22
CA ASP A 535 -3.66 15.08 -18.35
C ASP A 535 -3.98 13.76 -19.09
N ALA A 536 -5.02 13.75 -19.93
CA ALA A 536 -5.37 12.62 -20.78
C ALA A 536 -4.29 12.32 -21.84
N PHE A 537 -3.72 13.35 -22.45
CA PHE A 537 -2.57 13.23 -23.34
C PHE A 537 -1.34 12.68 -22.59
N GLY A 538 -1.04 13.22 -21.40
CA GLY A 538 0.06 12.74 -20.55
C GLY A 538 -0.10 11.26 -20.21
N PHE A 539 -1.31 10.80 -19.90
CA PHE A 539 -1.64 9.39 -19.69
C PHE A 539 -1.31 8.53 -20.93
N LEU A 540 -1.77 8.93 -22.11
CA LEU A 540 -1.52 8.19 -23.36
C LEU A 540 -0.04 8.20 -23.74
N ASN A 541 0.63 9.36 -23.60
CA ASN A 541 2.04 9.50 -23.91
C ASN A 541 2.91 8.64 -23.00
N LYS A 542 2.64 8.65 -21.68
CA LYS A 542 3.33 7.79 -20.72
C LYS A 542 3.15 6.31 -21.05
N TYR A 543 1.94 5.88 -21.40
CA TYR A 543 1.71 4.50 -21.83
C TYR A 543 2.55 4.12 -23.05
N GLN A 544 2.61 4.98 -24.07
CA GLN A 544 3.42 4.71 -25.27
C GLN A 544 4.92 4.68 -24.96
N GLU A 545 5.41 5.58 -24.11
CA GLU A 545 6.81 5.57 -23.64
C GLU A 545 7.15 4.30 -22.87
N GLU A 546 6.24 3.81 -22.02
CA GLU A 546 6.41 2.55 -21.30
C GLU A 546 6.41 1.34 -22.25
N GLU A 547 5.52 1.28 -23.24
CA GLU A 547 5.54 0.22 -24.26
C GLU A 547 6.85 0.23 -25.07
N MET A 548 7.36 1.40 -25.43
CA MET A 548 8.65 1.53 -26.12
C MET A 548 9.82 1.08 -25.23
N LYS A 549 9.84 1.47 -23.94
CA LYS A 549 10.86 1.03 -22.97
C LYS A 549 10.88 -0.48 -22.76
N LYS A 550 9.73 -1.16 -22.90
CA LYS A 550 9.69 -2.63 -22.86
C LYS A 550 10.51 -3.27 -23.97
N LYS A 551 10.69 -2.59 -25.11
CA LYS A 551 11.40 -3.08 -26.30
C LYS A 551 12.90 -2.79 -26.31
N VAL A 552 13.40 -2.04 -25.32
CA VAL A 552 14.84 -1.83 -25.12
C VAL A 552 15.37 -2.96 -24.24
N ALA A 553 16.37 -3.71 -24.70
CA ALA A 553 17.06 -4.73 -23.91
C ALA A 553 18.11 -4.07 -22.99
N PRO A 554 18.48 -4.69 -21.84
CA PRO A 554 19.69 -4.31 -21.10
C PRO A 554 20.94 -4.31 -22.00
N GLU A 555 21.97 -3.55 -21.65
CA GLU A 555 23.18 -3.36 -22.50
C GLU A 555 23.91 -4.67 -22.88
N GLU A 556 23.63 -5.77 -22.18
CA GLU A 556 24.22 -7.11 -22.39
C GLU A 556 23.32 -8.10 -23.19
N ASP A 557 22.08 -7.71 -23.53
CA ASP A 557 21.11 -8.60 -24.21
C ASP A 557 20.78 -8.15 -25.65
N GLU A 558 20.39 -9.10 -26.50
CA GLU A 558 19.91 -8.81 -27.86
C GLU A 558 18.64 -7.93 -27.85
N PRO A 559 18.47 -6.99 -28.80
CA PRO A 559 17.28 -6.14 -28.88
C PRO A 559 15.99 -6.96 -29.00
N ILE A 560 14.99 -6.63 -28.18
CA ILE A 560 13.68 -7.27 -28.23
C ILE A 560 13.02 -6.96 -29.57
N GLN A 561 12.55 -7.99 -30.27
CA GLN A 561 11.96 -7.83 -31.59
C GLN A 561 10.68 -6.98 -31.54
N ILE A 562 10.63 -5.94 -32.39
CA ILE A 562 9.43 -5.12 -32.62
C ILE A 562 8.67 -5.70 -33.82
N THR A 563 7.42 -6.10 -33.59
CA THR A 563 6.55 -6.64 -34.64
C THR A 563 6.02 -5.54 -35.58
N ASP A 564 5.58 -5.92 -36.78
CA ASP A 564 4.99 -4.96 -37.73
C ASP A 564 3.75 -4.25 -37.17
N THR A 565 2.96 -4.97 -36.37
CA THR A 565 1.79 -4.40 -35.67
C THR A 565 2.21 -3.34 -34.65
N GLU A 566 3.23 -3.60 -33.84
CA GLU A 566 3.75 -2.63 -32.88
C GLU A 566 4.36 -1.41 -33.58
N ARG A 567 5.13 -1.63 -34.65
CA ARG A 567 5.68 -0.55 -35.47
C ARG A 567 4.58 0.35 -36.04
N PHE A 568 3.50 -0.24 -36.55
CA PHE A 568 2.31 0.50 -37.00
C PHE A 568 1.71 1.33 -35.86
N LEU A 569 1.49 0.74 -34.68
CA LEU A 569 0.89 1.43 -33.53
C LEU A 569 1.74 2.59 -33.02
N PHE A 570 3.06 2.41 -32.93
CA PHE A 570 4.00 3.45 -32.50
C PHE A 570 4.07 4.61 -33.50
N ASN A 571 4.13 4.31 -34.80
CA ASN A 571 4.11 5.32 -35.83
C ASN A 571 2.78 6.10 -35.85
N LEU A 572 1.65 5.39 -35.73
CA LEU A 572 0.33 6.00 -35.69
C LEU A 572 0.20 7.01 -34.52
N PHE A 573 0.70 6.66 -33.33
CA PHE A 573 0.72 7.63 -32.22
C PHE A 573 1.67 8.80 -32.51
N LYS A 574 2.89 8.52 -32.99
CA LYS A 574 3.90 9.53 -33.29
C LYS A 574 3.41 10.57 -34.30
N GLU A 575 2.72 10.13 -35.36
CA GLU A 575 2.15 11.01 -36.39
C GLU A 575 1.08 11.95 -35.84
N ASN A 576 0.26 11.50 -34.88
CA ASN A 576 -0.82 12.29 -34.29
C ASN A 576 -0.41 13.00 -32.98
N LYS A 577 0.78 12.72 -32.44
CA LYS A 577 1.25 13.24 -31.13
C LYS A 577 1.27 14.77 -31.07
N LYS A 578 1.80 15.42 -32.11
CA LYS A 578 1.91 16.89 -32.16
C LYS A 578 0.54 17.57 -32.22
N GLU A 579 -0.39 16.98 -32.96
CA GLU A 579 -1.78 17.46 -33.04
C GLU A 579 -2.49 17.33 -31.70
N LEU A 580 -2.41 16.13 -31.07
CA LEU A 580 -2.95 15.90 -29.73
C LEU A 580 -2.38 16.87 -28.70
N GLN A 581 -1.07 17.09 -28.70
CA GLN A 581 -0.40 18.02 -27.78
C GLN A 581 -0.86 19.47 -28.00
N THR A 582 -1.03 19.89 -29.26
CA THR A 582 -1.50 21.24 -29.59
C THR A 582 -2.94 21.44 -29.13
N LEU A 583 -3.83 20.50 -29.42
CA LEU A 583 -5.23 20.55 -29.01
C LEU A 583 -5.39 20.48 -27.49
N ALA A 584 -4.55 19.69 -26.81
CA ALA A 584 -4.59 19.56 -25.36
C ALA A 584 -4.28 20.87 -24.61
N GLY A 585 -3.53 21.79 -25.24
CA GLY A 585 -3.20 23.10 -24.70
C GLY A 585 -4.23 24.20 -24.98
N GLN A 586 -5.32 23.89 -25.67
CA GLN A 586 -6.33 24.88 -26.09
C GLN A 586 -7.47 25.01 -25.07
N PRO A 587 -7.56 26.12 -24.31
CA PRO A 587 -8.54 26.26 -23.23
C PRO A 587 -9.99 26.30 -23.72
N GLN A 588 -10.25 26.70 -24.96
CA GLN A 588 -11.61 26.78 -25.52
C GLN A 588 -12.32 25.43 -25.61
N PHE A 589 -11.56 24.32 -25.60
CA PHE A 589 -12.10 22.96 -25.65
C PHE A 589 -12.08 22.27 -24.27
N GLU A 590 -11.81 23.02 -23.19
CA GLU A 590 -11.88 22.52 -21.82
C GLU A 590 -13.27 21.97 -21.51
N ASN A 591 -13.33 20.84 -20.81
CA ASN A 591 -14.60 20.24 -20.44
C ASN A 591 -15.38 21.11 -19.45
N LYS A 592 -16.66 21.34 -19.73
CA LYS A 592 -17.61 22.08 -18.89
C LYS A 592 -17.70 21.55 -17.45
N SER A 593 -17.49 20.25 -17.22
CA SER A 593 -17.44 19.69 -15.87
C SER A 593 -16.34 20.31 -15.00
N LEU A 594 -15.16 20.59 -15.57
CA LEU A 594 -14.06 21.26 -14.84
C LEU A 594 -14.38 22.72 -14.55
N SER A 595 -15.00 23.42 -15.51
CA SER A 595 -15.44 24.81 -15.33
C SER A 595 -16.47 24.92 -14.21
N GLU A 596 -17.43 24.00 -14.16
CA GLU A 596 -18.43 23.95 -13.10
C GLU A 596 -17.82 23.57 -11.75
N LEU A 597 -16.91 22.59 -11.73
CA LEU A 597 -16.16 22.24 -10.52
C LEU A 597 -15.35 23.45 -9.99
N ARG A 598 -14.70 24.20 -10.88
CA ARG A 598 -13.98 25.45 -10.54
C ARG A 598 -14.92 26.46 -9.91
N ARG A 599 -16.09 26.68 -10.50
CA ARG A 599 -17.12 27.61 -10.00
C ARG A 599 -17.57 27.22 -8.58
N ILE A 600 -17.86 25.94 -8.35
CA ILE A 600 -18.30 25.42 -7.05
C ILE A 600 -17.19 25.58 -6.00
N ILE A 601 -15.96 25.15 -6.30
CA ILE A 601 -14.83 25.27 -5.37
C ILE A 601 -14.61 26.73 -4.98
N LEU A 602 -14.51 27.64 -5.95
CA LEU A 602 -14.29 29.06 -5.67
C LEU A 602 -15.44 29.65 -4.84
N HIS A 603 -16.69 29.27 -5.12
CA HIS A 603 -17.83 29.71 -4.33
C HIS A 603 -17.75 29.23 -2.87
N GLU A 604 -17.46 27.95 -2.65
CA GLU A 604 -17.38 27.39 -1.29
C GLU A 604 -16.22 27.98 -0.46
N PHE A 605 -15.10 28.31 -1.11
CA PHE A 605 -13.94 28.94 -0.43
C PHE A 605 -14.05 30.45 -0.25
N THR A 606 -14.89 31.14 -1.04
CA THR A 606 -15.12 32.59 -0.88
C THR A 606 -16.30 32.92 0.02
N SER A 607 -17.26 32.00 0.17
CA SER A 607 -18.45 32.18 1.00
C SER A 607 -18.25 31.82 2.47
N ARG A 608 -17.09 31.26 2.85
CA ARG A 608 -16.83 30.72 4.19
C ARG A 608 -15.45 31.14 4.68
N ASP A 609 -15.36 31.60 5.92
CA ASP A 609 -14.09 32.04 6.53
C ASP A 609 -13.07 30.91 6.70
N SER A 610 -13.54 29.69 6.98
CA SER A 610 -12.70 28.50 7.16
C SER A 610 -13.30 27.32 6.38
N ALA A 611 -13.18 27.37 5.06
CA ALA A 611 -13.64 26.32 4.16
C ALA A 611 -12.74 25.07 4.22
N ARG A 612 -13.38 23.91 4.37
CA ARG A 612 -12.76 22.59 4.32
C ARG A 612 -13.66 21.63 3.55
N GLY A 613 -13.11 20.91 2.56
CA GLY A 613 -13.94 20.05 1.71
C GLY A 613 -13.26 18.81 1.15
N ILE A 614 -14.08 17.95 0.54
CA ILE A 614 -13.64 16.71 -0.12
C ILE A 614 -14.25 16.63 -1.51
N ILE A 615 -13.45 16.28 -2.50
CA ILE A 615 -13.88 15.94 -3.86
C ILE A 615 -13.66 14.44 -4.06
N PHE A 616 -14.74 13.70 -4.24
CA PHE A 616 -14.68 12.28 -4.61
C PHE A 616 -14.68 12.12 -6.13
N THR A 617 -13.70 11.37 -6.65
CA THR A 617 -13.59 11.02 -8.07
C THR A 617 -13.37 9.52 -8.27
N ARG A 618 -13.59 9.04 -9.49
CA ARG A 618 -13.62 7.59 -9.80
C ARG A 618 -12.24 6.95 -9.82
N THR A 619 -11.25 7.60 -10.43
CA THR A 619 -9.95 6.99 -10.72
C THR A 619 -8.82 7.66 -9.97
N ARG A 620 -7.74 6.91 -9.73
CA ARG A 620 -6.52 7.46 -9.10
C ARG A 620 -5.87 8.54 -9.96
N CYS A 621 -5.86 8.33 -11.28
CA CYS A 621 -5.37 9.31 -12.25
C CYS A 621 -6.17 10.62 -12.15
N SER A 622 -7.50 10.53 -12.08
CA SER A 622 -8.34 11.72 -11.90
C SER A 622 -8.08 12.44 -10.59
N ALA A 623 -7.84 11.71 -9.49
CA ALA A 623 -7.56 12.33 -8.19
C ALA A 623 -6.26 13.14 -8.21
N MET A 624 -5.20 12.56 -8.76
CA MET A 624 -3.90 13.22 -8.92
C MET A 624 -3.99 14.42 -9.87
N ALA A 625 -4.61 14.23 -11.05
CA ALA A 625 -4.75 15.27 -12.06
C ALA A 625 -5.57 16.47 -11.56
N LEU A 626 -6.67 16.23 -10.83
CA LEU A 626 -7.46 17.32 -10.23
C LEU A 626 -6.69 18.05 -9.14
N SER A 627 -5.92 17.33 -8.30
CA SER A 627 -5.06 17.97 -7.30
C SER A 627 -4.03 18.88 -7.94
N GLN A 628 -3.35 18.38 -8.99
CA GLN A 628 -2.37 19.15 -9.75
C GLN A 628 -3.00 20.37 -10.45
N TRP A 629 -4.16 20.18 -11.09
CA TRP A 629 -4.93 21.26 -11.72
C TRP A 629 -5.29 22.39 -10.75
N ILE A 630 -5.63 22.05 -9.50
CA ILE A 630 -5.93 23.04 -8.47
C ILE A 630 -4.66 23.76 -8.02
N GLN A 631 -3.56 23.03 -7.81
CA GLN A 631 -2.27 23.58 -7.37
C GLN A 631 -1.62 24.51 -8.42
N GLU A 632 -1.80 24.21 -9.71
CA GLU A 632 -1.23 24.99 -10.82
C GLU A 632 -2.01 26.28 -11.14
N ASN A 633 -3.22 26.44 -10.62
CA ASN A 633 -4.09 27.57 -10.95
C ASN A 633 -4.16 28.58 -9.79
N SER A 634 -3.54 29.75 -10.01
CA SER A 634 -3.40 30.79 -8.99
C SER A 634 -4.72 31.27 -8.38
N LYS A 635 -5.83 31.21 -9.13
CA LYS A 635 -7.14 31.63 -8.61
C LYS A 635 -7.60 30.82 -7.39
N PHE A 636 -7.16 29.57 -7.27
CA PHE A 636 -7.45 28.75 -6.10
C PHE A 636 -6.57 29.14 -4.91
N SER A 637 -5.28 29.39 -5.13
CA SER A 637 -4.39 29.87 -4.06
C SER A 637 -4.79 31.25 -3.55
N ASP A 638 -5.28 32.14 -4.42
CA ASP A 638 -5.73 33.49 -4.08
C ASP A 638 -6.89 33.49 -3.06
N VAL A 639 -7.70 32.42 -3.05
CA VAL A 639 -8.80 32.20 -2.09
C VAL A 639 -8.43 31.17 -1.02
N GLY A 640 -7.14 30.87 -0.85
CA GLY A 640 -6.62 30.04 0.23
C GLY A 640 -6.80 28.53 0.06
N VAL A 641 -7.11 28.03 -1.14
CA VAL A 641 -7.26 26.58 -1.39
C VAL A 641 -5.89 25.90 -1.36
N LYS A 642 -5.77 24.88 -0.51
CA LYS A 642 -4.59 24.01 -0.35
C LYS A 642 -5.05 22.57 -0.55
N ALA A 643 -4.83 22.07 -1.76
CA ALA A 643 -5.32 20.78 -2.22
C ALA A 643 -4.27 19.67 -2.09
N SER A 644 -4.72 18.46 -1.72
CA SER A 644 -3.93 17.23 -1.79
C SER A 644 -4.83 16.03 -2.12
N TYR A 645 -4.25 14.94 -2.63
CA TYR A 645 -5.00 13.74 -3.00
C TYR A 645 -4.83 12.58 -2.02
N VAL A 646 -5.83 11.70 -1.95
CA VAL A 646 -5.80 10.45 -1.16
C VAL A 646 -6.34 9.30 -2.01
N ILE A 647 -5.48 8.33 -2.33
CA ILE A 647 -5.80 7.16 -3.16
C ILE A 647 -5.49 5.85 -2.42
N GLY A 648 -6.12 4.75 -2.82
CA GLY A 648 -5.94 3.45 -2.15
C GLY A 648 -4.57 2.79 -2.42
N GLY A 649 -4.15 1.91 -1.50
CA GLY A 649 -2.83 1.28 -1.50
C GLY A 649 -2.65 0.02 -2.37
N GLY A 650 -3.68 -0.48 -3.06
CA GLY A 650 -3.55 -1.73 -3.84
C GLY A 650 -2.79 -1.57 -5.17
N ASP A 651 -1.98 -2.55 -5.56
CA ASP A 651 -1.12 -2.50 -6.78
C ASP A 651 -1.84 -2.91 -8.10
N GLN A 652 -3.16 -2.84 -8.15
CA GLN A 652 -3.94 -3.31 -9.31
C GLN A 652 -4.10 -2.26 -10.44
N SER A 653 -3.57 -1.04 -10.27
CA SER A 653 -3.65 0.03 -11.27
C SER A 653 -2.28 0.42 -11.80
N ASN A 654 -2.22 1.00 -13.00
CA ASN A 654 -0.99 1.58 -13.58
C ASN A 654 -0.51 2.84 -12.85
N VAL A 655 -1.29 3.37 -11.89
CA VAL A 655 -0.92 4.51 -11.06
C VAL A 655 -0.31 4.01 -9.75
N LYS A 656 0.83 4.60 -9.35
CA LYS A 656 1.50 4.32 -8.06
C LYS A 656 0.46 4.43 -6.92
N PRO A 657 0.28 3.38 -6.11
CA PRO A 657 -0.59 3.46 -4.94
C PRO A 657 0.04 4.31 -3.84
N MET A 658 -0.79 4.90 -2.97
CA MET A 658 -0.31 5.50 -1.73
C MET A 658 -0.18 4.45 -0.62
N THR A 659 0.93 4.48 0.10
CA THR A 659 1.15 3.68 1.31
C THR A 659 0.24 4.15 2.46
N ALA A 660 0.09 3.32 3.49
CA ALA A 660 -0.68 3.71 4.68
C ALA A 660 -0.07 4.93 5.39
N ALA A 661 1.26 5.04 5.40
CA ALA A 661 1.99 6.18 5.97
C ALA A 661 1.71 7.47 5.19
N GLU A 662 1.78 7.44 3.85
CA GLU A 662 1.46 8.59 2.99
C GLU A 662 0.00 9.04 3.16
N GLN A 663 -0.95 8.10 3.25
CA GLN A 663 -2.34 8.44 3.51
C GLN A 663 -2.51 9.10 4.89
N LYS A 664 -1.82 8.59 5.92
CA LYS A 664 -1.87 9.16 7.28
C LYS A 664 -1.30 10.57 7.32
N ASP A 665 -0.18 10.82 6.64
CA ASP A 665 0.44 12.14 6.55
C ASP A 665 -0.52 13.18 5.93
N VAL A 666 -1.11 12.87 4.78
CA VAL A 666 -2.08 13.78 4.12
C VAL A 666 -3.31 14.04 4.99
N LEU A 667 -3.82 13.02 5.69
CA LEU A 667 -4.96 13.17 6.59
C LEU A 667 -4.60 14.02 7.83
N ASN A 668 -3.38 13.91 8.35
CA ASN A 668 -2.90 14.75 9.46
C ASN A 668 -2.75 16.22 9.02
N LYS A 669 -2.15 16.47 7.84
CA LYS A 669 -2.08 17.80 7.24
C LYS A 669 -3.48 18.40 7.05
N PHE A 670 -4.45 17.58 6.66
CA PHE A 670 -5.83 18.02 6.53
C PHE A 670 -6.51 18.34 7.88
N ARG A 671 -6.23 17.55 8.93
CA ARG A 671 -6.68 17.84 10.31
C ARG A 671 -6.13 19.17 10.81
N ASN A 672 -4.84 19.39 10.62
CA ASN A 672 -4.12 20.59 11.06
C ASN A 672 -4.44 21.84 10.23
N GLY A 673 -5.14 21.69 9.09
CA GLY A 673 -5.49 22.81 8.21
C GLY A 673 -4.38 23.24 7.25
N GLU A 674 -3.26 22.50 7.20
CA GLU A 674 -2.22 22.65 6.17
C GLU A 674 -2.77 22.30 4.78
N VAL A 675 -3.67 21.32 4.72
CA VAL A 675 -4.51 21.00 3.56
C VAL A 675 -5.96 21.29 3.94
N ASN A 676 -6.73 21.91 3.05
CA ASN A 676 -8.14 22.20 3.29
C ASN A 676 -9.07 21.66 2.18
N LEU A 677 -8.52 21.05 1.13
CA LEU A 677 -9.28 20.33 0.11
C LEU A 677 -8.66 18.97 -0.19
N LEU A 678 -9.40 17.89 0.08
CA LEU A 678 -8.98 16.53 -0.28
C LEU A 678 -9.60 16.09 -1.60
N ILE A 679 -8.79 15.55 -2.51
CA ILE A 679 -9.26 14.87 -3.71
C ILE A 679 -9.07 13.37 -3.52
N ALA A 680 -10.16 12.63 -3.33
CA ALA A 680 -10.07 11.22 -2.96
C ALA A 680 -10.81 10.30 -3.93
N THR A 681 -10.37 9.04 -4.01
CA THR A 681 -11.22 7.97 -4.53
C THR A 681 -12.12 7.41 -3.43
N THR A 682 -12.84 6.32 -3.71
CA THR A 682 -13.70 5.60 -2.75
C THR A 682 -12.98 5.13 -1.48
N VAL A 683 -11.64 5.21 -1.43
CA VAL A 683 -10.84 4.92 -0.23
C VAL A 683 -11.27 5.74 0.99
N ALA A 684 -11.68 7.00 0.76
CA ALA A 684 -12.06 7.95 1.80
C ALA A 684 -13.58 8.06 2.03
N GLU A 685 -14.40 7.33 1.27
CA GLU A 685 -15.85 7.28 1.53
C GLU A 685 -16.08 6.63 2.91
N GLU A 686 -15.45 5.48 3.16
CA GLU A 686 -15.67 4.66 4.36
C GLU A 686 -14.46 4.60 5.31
N GLY A 687 -14.73 4.49 6.62
CA GLY A 687 -13.74 4.11 7.63
C GLY A 687 -12.75 5.19 8.06
N LEU A 688 -12.09 5.89 7.14
CA LEU A 688 -11.07 6.89 7.51
C LEU A 688 -11.68 8.02 8.35
N ASP A 689 -11.06 8.36 9.48
CA ASP A 689 -11.47 9.51 10.28
C ASP A 689 -10.97 10.80 9.64
N ILE A 690 -11.92 11.45 8.97
CA ILE A 690 -11.73 12.72 8.31
C ILE A 690 -12.48 13.78 9.14
N PRO A 691 -11.82 14.92 9.47
CA PRO A 691 -12.45 16.07 10.08
C PRO A 691 -13.79 16.44 9.47
N GLN A 692 -14.59 17.17 10.25
CA GLN A 692 -15.83 17.76 9.74
C GLN A 692 -15.52 18.66 8.54
N CYS A 693 -16.22 18.43 7.43
CA CYS A 693 -16.10 19.22 6.22
C CYS A 693 -17.32 20.14 6.07
N ASN A 694 -17.10 21.29 5.44
CA ASN A 694 -18.11 22.24 5.02
C ASN A 694 -18.80 21.80 3.74
N PHE A 695 -18.10 21.11 2.84
CA PHE A 695 -18.72 20.64 1.61
C PHE A 695 -18.11 19.33 1.12
N VAL A 696 -18.92 18.54 0.43
CA VAL A 696 -18.53 17.31 -0.26
C VAL A 696 -18.99 17.39 -1.70
N ILE A 697 -18.07 17.16 -2.64
CA ILE A 697 -18.37 17.14 -4.08
C ILE A 697 -18.16 15.72 -4.60
N ARG A 698 -19.16 15.12 -5.23
CA ARG A 698 -19.00 13.88 -6.00
C ARG A 698 -18.87 14.25 -7.48
N TYR A 699 -17.67 14.07 -8.02
CA TYR A 699 -17.34 14.49 -9.39
C TYR A 699 -17.46 13.30 -10.35
N GLY A 700 -18.61 13.17 -11.03
CA GLY A 700 -18.90 12.07 -11.95
C GLY A 700 -18.93 10.68 -11.29
N LEU A 701 -19.02 10.63 -9.96
CA LEU A 701 -18.94 9.41 -9.16
C LEU A 701 -20.29 9.13 -8.49
N VAL A 702 -20.87 7.98 -8.83
CA VAL A 702 -22.00 7.40 -8.12
C VAL A 702 -21.70 5.91 -7.92
N THR A 703 -21.77 5.47 -6.68
CA THR A 703 -21.49 4.09 -6.26
C THR A 703 -22.78 3.43 -5.78
N ASN A 704 -22.90 3.11 -4.49
CA ASN A 704 -24.09 2.53 -3.88
C ASN A 704 -24.65 3.49 -2.81
N GLU A 705 -25.80 3.12 -2.24
CA GLU A 705 -26.48 3.91 -1.21
C GLU A 705 -25.69 4.03 0.09
N ILE A 706 -24.87 3.02 0.44
CA ILE A 706 -24.06 3.03 1.66
C ILE A 706 -22.97 4.09 1.54
N ALA A 707 -22.18 4.05 0.46
CA ALA A 707 -21.13 5.01 0.17
C ALA A 707 -21.68 6.43 -0.01
N MET A 708 -22.86 6.58 -0.61
CA MET A 708 -23.57 7.88 -0.69
C MET A 708 -23.83 8.45 0.72
N ILE A 709 -24.43 7.65 1.62
CA ILE A 709 -24.74 8.07 3.00
C ILE A 709 -23.46 8.38 3.79
N GLN A 710 -22.39 7.62 3.58
CA GLN A 710 -21.13 7.84 4.28
C GLN A 710 -20.37 9.07 3.79
N ALA A 711 -20.37 9.33 2.47
CA ALA A 711 -19.82 10.54 1.88
C ALA A 711 -20.61 11.79 2.32
N GLU A 712 -21.94 11.72 2.29
CA GLU A 712 -22.83 12.74 2.85
C GLU A 712 -22.50 13.02 4.32
N GLY A 713 -22.29 11.97 5.11
CA GLY A 713 -21.87 12.06 6.51
C GLY A 713 -20.47 12.64 6.77
N ARG A 714 -19.71 13.07 5.75
CA ARG A 714 -18.47 13.85 5.92
C ARG A 714 -18.74 15.35 5.96
N ALA A 715 -19.77 15.81 5.26
CA ALA A 715 -20.28 17.18 5.32
C ALA A 715 -21.12 17.34 6.60
N ARG A 716 -20.47 17.80 7.67
CA ARG A 716 -21.06 17.86 9.03
C ARG A 716 -20.98 19.23 9.69
N ALA A 717 -20.24 20.17 9.08
CA ALA A 717 -20.21 21.53 9.58
C ALA A 717 -21.59 22.20 9.43
N GLU A 718 -21.80 23.30 10.14
CA GLU A 718 -22.97 24.16 9.91
C GLU A 718 -23.01 24.64 8.45
N ASP A 719 -24.23 24.69 7.91
CA ASP A 719 -24.52 25.08 6.53
C ASP A 719 -23.68 24.31 5.51
N SER A 720 -23.47 23.02 5.77
CA SER A 720 -22.66 22.18 4.87
C SER A 720 -23.42 21.79 3.60
N SER A 721 -22.69 21.54 2.52
CA SER A 721 -23.26 21.20 1.21
C SER A 721 -22.78 19.83 0.69
N TYR A 722 -23.62 19.17 -0.10
CA TYR A 722 -23.30 17.96 -0.84
C TYR A 722 -23.67 18.18 -2.31
N THR A 723 -22.69 18.15 -3.19
CA THR A 723 -22.88 18.47 -4.61
C THR A 723 -22.48 17.29 -5.50
N LEU A 724 -23.39 16.83 -6.35
CA LEU A 724 -23.08 15.90 -7.43
C LEU A 724 -22.84 16.68 -8.72
N VAL A 725 -21.62 16.62 -9.28
CA VAL A 725 -21.31 17.19 -10.59
C VAL A 725 -21.44 16.09 -11.64
N GLU A 726 -22.29 16.32 -12.64
CA GLU A 726 -22.63 15.32 -13.64
C GLU A 726 -22.82 15.92 -15.04
N VAL A 727 -22.62 15.10 -16.07
CA VAL A 727 -22.86 15.50 -17.48
C VAL A 727 -24.22 15.00 -17.91
N LYS A 728 -25.09 15.89 -18.38
CA LYS A 728 -26.45 15.53 -18.82
C LYS A 728 -26.42 14.35 -19.80
N GLY A 729 -27.27 13.35 -19.54
CA GLY A 729 -27.33 12.10 -20.32
C GLY A 729 -26.35 11.01 -19.89
N SER A 730 -25.48 11.24 -18.89
CA SER A 730 -24.50 10.25 -18.39
C SER A 730 -25.08 9.15 -17.48
N ALA A 731 -26.40 9.16 -17.23
CA ALA A 731 -27.12 8.33 -16.25
C ALA A 731 -26.60 8.46 -14.79
N VAL A 732 -25.71 9.42 -14.51
CA VAL A 732 -25.13 9.63 -13.17
C VAL A 732 -26.18 10.18 -12.22
N ALA A 733 -26.92 11.23 -12.61
CA ALA A 733 -28.01 11.79 -11.81
C ALA A 733 -29.10 10.73 -11.51
N GLU A 734 -29.51 9.95 -12.52
CA GLU A 734 -30.50 8.87 -12.35
C GLU A 734 -30.06 7.82 -11.33
N LYS A 735 -28.78 7.40 -11.38
CA LYS A 735 -28.21 6.46 -10.41
C LYS A 735 -28.19 7.02 -8.99
N GLU A 736 -27.93 8.33 -8.83
CA GLU A 736 -27.98 8.97 -7.51
C GLU A 736 -29.43 9.01 -6.97
N SER A 737 -30.41 9.33 -7.81
CA SER A 737 -31.84 9.27 -7.44
C SER A 737 -32.28 7.85 -7.02
N ILE A 738 -31.76 6.81 -7.69
CA ILE A 738 -31.98 5.42 -7.27
C ILE A 738 -31.39 5.16 -5.88
N ASN A 739 -30.21 5.70 -5.56
CA ASN A 739 -29.59 5.54 -4.25
C ASN A 739 -30.36 6.29 -3.15
N GLU A 740 -30.93 7.46 -3.45
CA GLU A 740 -31.84 8.17 -2.55
C GLU A 740 -33.11 7.35 -2.26
N TYR A 741 -33.72 6.79 -3.30
CA TYR A 741 -34.86 5.90 -3.14
C TYR A 741 -34.50 4.67 -2.28
N ARG A 742 -33.30 4.11 -2.45
CA ARG A 742 -32.81 3.00 -1.61
C ARG A 742 -32.57 3.42 -0.16
N LYS A 743 -32.09 4.65 0.11
CA LYS A 743 -31.94 5.20 1.46
C LYS A 743 -33.30 5.30 2.17
N ASP A 744 -34.33 5.78 1.48
CA ASP A 744 -35.70 5.83 2.02
C ASP A 744 -36.28 4.43 2.24
N MET A 745 -36.15 3.54 1.25
CA MET A 745 -36.59 2.14 1.36
C MET A 745 -35.94 1.42 2.54
N MET A 746 -34.63 1.66 2.77
CA MET A 746 -33.91 1.11 3.92
C MET A 746 -34.55 1.55 5.25
N SER A 747 -34.80 2.84 5.42
CA SER A 747 -35.40 3.38 6.64
C SER A 747 -36.77 2.75 6.92
N LYS A 748 -37.60 2.62 5.87
CA LYS A 748 -38.91 1.95 5.95
C LYS A 748 -38.75 0.47 6.30
N ALA A 749 -37.75 -0.22 5.73
CA ALA A 749 -37.54 -1.65 5.96
C ALA A 749 -37.08 -1.91 7.40
N ILE A 750 -36.18 -1.07 7.93
CA ILE A 750 -35.79 -1.11 9.34
C ILE A 750 -36.99 -0.88 10.25
N ALA A 751 -37.86 0.10 9.95
CA ALA A 751 -39.06 0.35 10.74
C ALA A 751 -40.00 -0.88 10.76
N LYS A 752 -40.22 -1.51 9.60
CA LYS A 752 -41.02 -2.74 9.48
C LYS A 752 -40.42 -3.90 10.28
N ILE A 753 -39.11 -4.11 10.19
CA ILE A 753 -38.40 -5.14 10.98
C ILE A 753 -38.54 -4.87 12.47
N LYS A 754 -38.40 -3.62 12.91
CA LYS A 754 -38.55 -3.24 14.34
C LYS A 754 -39.98 -3.42 14.86
N SER A 755 -40.98 -3.43 13.99
CA SER A 755 -42.39 -3.70 14.34
C SER A 755 -42.76 -5.19 14.41
N LEU A 756 -41.87 -6.10 14.01
CA LEU A 756 -42.11 -7.54 14.13
C LEU A 756 -42.20 -7.94 15.61
N SER A 757 -43.02 -8.95 15.90
CA SER A 757 -42.97 -9.63 17.20
C SER A 757 -41.60 -10.30 17.36
N GLN A 758 -41.13 -10.46 18.60
CA GLN A 758 -39.84 -11.10 18.86
C GLN A 758 -39.82 -12.54 18.34
N ASP A 759 -40.92 -13.28 18.51
CA ASP A 759 -41.04 -14.66 18.04
C ASP A 759 -40.94 -14.78 16.50
N ASP A 760 -41.59 -13.87 15.77
CA ASP A 760 -41.54 -13.87 14.31
C ASP A 760 -40.16 -13.46 13.79
N TYR A 761 -39.53 -12.49 14.45
CA TYR A 761 -38.15 -12.11 14.16
C TYR A 761 -37.20 -13.29 14.37
N ASP A 762 -37.25 -13.93 15.55
CA ASP A 762 -36.37 -15.04 15.91
C ASP A 762 -36.54 -16.24 14.94
N LYS A 763 -37.78 -16.57 14.55
CA LYS A 763 -38.07 -17.61 13.54
C LYS A 763 -37.43 -17.31 12.19
N ARG A 764 -37.51 -16.06 11.73
CA ARG A 764 -36.92 -15.63 10.45
C ARG A 764 -35.39 -15.66 10.52
N ILE A 765 -34.80 -15.13 11.60
CA ILE A 765 -33.36 -15.17 11.83
C ILE A 765 -32.85 -16.61 11.84
N MET A 766 -33.52 -17.52 12.54
CA MET A 766 -33.13 -18.92 12.61
C MET A 766 -33.18 -19.61 11.24
N THR A 767 -34.21 -19.32 10.43
CA THR A 767 -34.34 -19.82 9.05
C THR A 767 -33.17 -19.36 8.18
N LEU A 768 -32.86 -18.06 8.20
CA LEU A 768 -31.78 -17.47 7.40
C LEU A 768 -30.39 -17.99 7.84
N GLN A 769 -30.19 -18.18 9.15
CA GLN A 769 -28.95 -18.81 9.68
C GLN A 769 -28.78 -20.24 9.15
N PHE A 770 -29.85 -21.04 9.17
CA PHE A 770 -29.78 -22.42 8.68
C PHE A 770 -29.49 -22.46 7.18
N GLN A 771 -30.14 -21.60 6.40
CA GLN A 771 -29.88 -21.44 4.97
C GLN A 771 -28.41 -21.10 4.70
N ALA A 772 -27.86 -20.08 5.38
CA ALA A 772 -26.47 -19.68 5.20
C ALA A 772 -25.48 -20.83 5.50
N ILE A 773 -25.71 -21.61 6.58
CA ILE A 773 -24.89 -22.77 6.93
C ILE A 773 -24.98 -23.86 5.85
N MET A 774 -26.18 -24.13 5.33
CA MET A 774 -26.36 -25.12 4.26
C MET A 774 -25.69 -24.70 2.96
N GLU A 775 -25.86 -23.44 2.55
CA GLU A 775 -25.21 -22.89 1.36
C GLU A 775 -23.69 -23.01 1.44
N GLU A 776 -23.10 -22.71 2.59
CA GLU A 776 -21.66 -22.87 2.81
C GLU A 776 -21.23 -24.34 2.76
N ARG A 777 -22.01 -25.25 3.35
CA ARG A 777 -21.74 -26.71 3.28
C ARG A 777 -21.76 -27.20 1.84
N VAL A 778 -22.79 -26.82 1.06
CA VAL A 778 -22.90 -27.16 -0.36
C VAL A 778 -21.71 -26.60 -1.13
N ARG A 779 -21.32 -25.34 -0.89
CA ARG A 779 -20.15 -24.72 -1.51
C ARG A 779 -18.85 -25.45 -1.18
N LYS A 780 -18.63 -25.83 0.09
CA LYS A 780 -17.46 -26.61 0.52
C LYS A 780 -17.43 -28.01 -0.08
N THR A 781 -18.57 -28.69 -0.17
CA THR A 781 -18.67 -30.01 -0.82
C THR A 781 -18.37 -29.91 -2.31
N LYS A 782 -18.94 -28.92 -3.01
CA LYS A 782 -18.62 -28.65 -4.43
C LYS A 782 -17.14 -28.34 -4.63
N LYS A 783 -16.54 -27.55 -3.73
CA LYS A 783 -15.09 -27.26 -3.76
C LYS A 783 -14.27 -28.52 -3.56
N LYS A 784 -14.54 -29.33 -2.53
CA LYS A 784 -13.85 -30.61 -2.30
C LYS A 784 -14.03 -31.62 -3.44
N GLN A 785 -15.19 -31.65 -4.09
CA GLN A 785 -15.41 -32.49 -5.27
C GLN A 785 -14.61 -31.99 -6.48
N LYS A 786 -14.40 -30.67 -6.61
CA LYS A 786 -13.52 -30.08 -7.62
C LYS A 786 -12.05 -30.35 -7.30
N ASP A 787 -11.65 -30.23 -6.03
CA ASP A 787 -10.28 -30.49 -5.56
C ASP A 787 -9.92 -31.98 -5.66
N ARG A 788 -10.85 -32.90 -5.38
CA ARG A 788 -10.67 -34.36 -5.62
C ARG A 788 -10.58 -34.74 -7.09
N LYS A 789 -10.93 -33.83 -8.00
CA LYS A 789 -10.74 -33.96 -9.45
C LYS A 789 -9.51 -33.19 -9.94
N SER A 790 -8.67 -32.66 -9.03
CA SER A 790 -7.43 -31.97 -9.44
C SER A 790 -6.52 -32.98 -10.14
N SER A 791 -6.20 -32.71 -11.39
CA SER A 791 -5.25 -33.53 -12.12
C SER A 791 -3.81 -33.14 -11.79
N SER A 792 -2.87 -33.93 -12.30
CA SER A 792 -1.44 -33.75 -12.07
C SER A 792 -0.97 -32.36 -12.54
N PRO A 793 -0.05 -31.68 -11.81
CA PRO A 793 0.58 -30.43 -12.27
C PRO A 793 1.14 -30.53 -13.69
N SER A 794 1.59 -31.72 -14.10
CA SER A 794 2.09 -32.03 -15.44
C SER A 794 1.10 -31.77 -16.60
N GLU A 795 -0.21 -31.72 -16.33
CA GLU A 795 -1.23 -31.42 -17.33
C GLU A 795 -1.40 -29.91 -17.61
N VAL A 796 -0.70 -29.07 -16.86
CA VAL A 796 -0.75 -27.61 -16.96
C VAL A 796 0.43 -27.10 -17.77
N LYS A 797 0.14 -26.25 -18.76
CA LYS A 797 1.17 -25.54 -19.53
C LYS A 797 0.95 -24.04 -19.46
N PHE A 798 2.04 -23.31 -19.25
CA PHE A 798 2.06 -21.86 -19.25
C PHE A 798 2.69 -21.37 -20.55
N THR A 799 1.99 -20.49 -21.25
CA THR A 799 2.53 -19.78 -22.40
C THR A 799 2.48 -18.27 -22.16
N CYS A 800 3.43 -17.56 -22.76
CA CYS A 800 3.57 -16.13 -22.63
C CYS A 800 2.32 -15.45 -23.22
N ARG A 801 1.64 -14.60 -22.44
CA ARG A 801 0.51 -13.82 -22.96
C ARG A 801 0.92 -12.86 -24.08
N GLY A 802 2.19 -12.45 -24.10
CA GLY A 802 2.73 -11.47 -25.04
C GLY A 802 3.17 -12.03 -26.40
N CYS A 803 3.64 -13.28 -26.49
CA CYS A 803 4.10 -13.85 -27.77
C CYS A 803 3.65 -15.30 -27.99
N SER A 804 2.84 -15.86 -27.09
CA SER A 804 2.40 -17.26 -27.12
C SER A 804 3.53 -18.30 -27.03
N SER A 805 4.78 -17.88 -26.80
CA SER A 805 5.90 -18.80 -26.59
C SER A 805 5.64 -19.68 -25.37
N HIS A 806 6.11 -20.93 -25.41
CA HIS A 806 6.11 -21.79 -24.22
C HIS A 806 7.00 -21.18 -23.13
N VAL A 807 6.57 -21.31 -21.88
CA VAL A 807 7.22 -20.73 -20.70
C VAL A 807 7.67 -21.85 -19.76
N CYS A 808 6.71 -22.61 -19.23
CA CYS A 808 6.99 -23.73 -18.32
C CYS A 808 5.77 -24.66 -18.23
N ASN A 809 5.95 -25.81 -17.59
CA ASN A 809 4.87 -26.71 -17.21
C ASN A 809 4.51 -26.52 -15.73
N GLY A 810 3.42 -27.14 -15.28
CA GLY A 810 3.02 -27.07 -13.88
C GLY A 810 3.95 -27.79 -12.92
N ASP A 811 4.72 -28.78 -13.39
CA ASP A 811 5.73 -29.48 -12.59
C ASP A 811 6.91 -28.58 -12.19
N ASP A 812 7.16 -27.52 -12.97
CA ASP A 812 8.22 -26.55 -12.69
C ASP A 812 7.84 -25.56 -11.58
N ILE A 813 6.61 -25.61 -11.07
CA ILE A 813 6.06 -24.63 -10.13
C ILE A 813 6.00 -25.23 -8.71
N GLN A 814 6.62 -24.53 -7.77
CA GLN A 814 6.52 -24.81 -6.34
C GLN A 814 5.97 -23.60 -5.57
N ILE A 815 5.48 -23.83 -4.35
CA ILE A 815 4.84 -22.80 -3.51
C ILE A 815 5.70 -22.48 -2.29
N ILE A 816 5.99 -21.19 -2.09
CA ILE A 816 6.59 -20.62 -0.87
C ILE A 816 5.48 -19.99 -0.03
N GLU A 817 5.46 -20.25 1.28
CA GLU A 817 4.51 -19.69 2.25
C GLU A 817 3.03 -19.84 1.86
N ASN A 818 2.68 -20.93 1.15
CA ASN A 818 1.34 -21.17 0.56
C ASN A 818 0.82 -20.08 -0.41
N MET A 819 1.64 -19.07 -0.74
CA MET A 819 1.25 -17.84 -1.43
C MET A 819 2.02 -17.59 -2.72
N HIS A 820 3.35 -17.69 -2.69
CA HIS A 820 4.20 -17.31 -3.82
C HIS A 820 4.46 -18.53 -4.70
N ARG A 821 4.15 -18.42 -6.00
CA ARG A 821 4.36 -19.51 -6.97
C ARG A 821 5.63 -19.20 -7.74
N VAL A 822 6.66 -19.99 -7.48
CA VAL A 822 8.00 -19.80 -8.06
C VAL A 822 8.29 -20.88 -9.09
N ASN A 823 9.03 -20.53 -10.13
CA ASN A 823 9.58 -21.52 -11.05
C ASN A 823 10.94 -21.98 -10.52
N VAL A 824 11.12 -23.30 -10.41
CA VAL A 824 12.34 -23.91 -9.86
C VAL A 824 13.23 -24.58 -10.92
N SER A 825 12.84 -24.49 -12.20
CA SER A 825 13.57 -25.13 -13.30
C SER A 825 14.83 -24.33 -13.65
N PRO A 826 16.03 -24.94 -13.69
CA PRO A 826 17.26 -24.26 -14.08
C PRO A 826 17.22 -23.67 -15.51
N HIS A 827 16.43 -24.30 -16.39
CA HIS A 827 16.28 -23.85 -17.77
C HIS A 827 15.48 -22.56 -17.91
N PHE A 828 14.69 -22.21 -16.90
CA PHE A 828 13.83 -21.03 -16.91
C PHE A 828 14.66 -19.73 -16.98
N GLY A 829 15.86 -19.71 -16.40
CA GLY A 829 16.78 -18.57 -16.43
C GLY A 829 17.10 -18.05 -17.84
N LYS A 830 17.03 -18.91 -18.86
CA LYS A 830 17.32 -18.56 -20.26
C LYS A 830 16.14 -17.89 -20.98
N LEU A 831 14.93 -17.94 -20.40
CA LEU A 831 13.69 -17.52 -21.06
C LEU A 831 13.25 -16.10 -20.69
N PHE A 832 13.82 -15.53 -19.62
CA PHE A 832 13.49 -14.20 -19.14
C PHE A 832 14.71 -13.29 -19.06
N ILE A 833 14.45 -11.99 -19.08
CA ILE A 833 15.40 -10.93 -18.78
C ILE A 833 15.01 -10.24 -17.48
N ARG A 834 16.01 -9.78 -16.74
CA ARG A 834 15.86 -9.00 -15.51
C ARG A 834 15.77 -7.52 -15.89
N LYS A 835 14.77 -6.81 -15.38
CA LYS A 835 14.62 -5.37 -15.58
C LYS A 835 14.34 -4.67 -14.26
N GLU A 836 14.99 -3.53 -14.04
CA GLU A 836 14.70 -2.70 -12.88
C GLU A 836 13.29 -2.10 -12.97
N ASN A 837 12.61 -2.09 -11.84
CA ASN A 837 11.33 -1.45 -11.69
C ASN A 837 11.52 0.03 -11.37
N THR A 838 11.50 0.86 -12.41
CA THR A 838 11.56 2.33 -12.31
C THR A 838 10.47 2.95 -11.42
N SER A 839 9.38 2.22 -11.11
CA SER A 839 8.33 2.69 -10.19
C SER A 839 8.56 2.34 -8.71
N LEU A 840 9.51 1.45 -8.41
CA LEU A 840 9.87 1.00 -7.06
C LEU A 840 11.22 1.55 -6.57
N GLN A 841 11.94 2.36 -7.36
CA GLN A 841 13.15 3.07 -6.89
C GLN A 841 12.89 3.93 -5.63
N GLU A 842 11.64 4.19 -5.26
CA GLU A 842 11.23 4.87 -4.02
C GLU A 842 10.74 3.96 -2.88
N ARG A 843 10.76 2.62 -3.02
CA ARG A 843 10.37 1.68 -1.94
C ARG A 843 11.58 0.86 -1.48
N LEU A 844 12.13 1.20 -0.31
CA LEU A 844 13.08 0.37 0.44
C LEU A 844 12.28 -0.66 1.25
N LEU A 845 12.17 -1.90 0.76
CA LEU A 845 11.63 -3.03 1.51
C LEU A 845 12.49 -4.28 1.26
N ASP A 846 12.92 -4.93 2.34
CA ASP A 846 13.96 -5.97 2.40
C ASP A 846 13.59 -7.35 1.81
N TYR A 847 12.50 -7.47 1.04
CA TYR A 847 11.99 -8.77 0.58
C TYR A 847 11.51 -8.81 -0.88
N GLU A 848 11.45 -7.67 -1.57
CA GLU A 848 11.27 -7.62 -3.01
C GLU A 848 12.51 -7.00 -3.63
N THR A 849 13.27 -7.78 -4.41
CA THR A 849 14.26 -7.16 -5.28
C THR A 849 13.52 -6.19 -6.21
N ASN A 850 14.08 -5.01 -6.44
CA ASN A 850 13.54 -3.99 -7.38
C ASN A 850 13.53 -4.46 -8.85
N VAL A 851 13.61 -5.77 -9.09
CA VAL A 851 13.81 -6.41 -10.38
C VAL A 851 12.57 -7.23 -10.72
N PHE A 852 11.96 -6.90 -11.86
CA PHE A 852 10.92 -7.74 -12.45
C PHE A 852 11.48 -8.62 -13.56
N ILE A 853 10.85 -9.77 -13.78
CA ILE A 853 11.18 -10.67 -14.88
C ILE A 853 10.26 -10.41 -16.07
N ALA A 854 10.85 -10.37 -17.27
CA ALA A 854 10.14 -10.17 -18.52
C ALA A 854 10.56 -11.19 -19.57
N CYS A 855 9.64 -11.53 -20.48
CA CYS A 855 9.91 -12.42 -21.61
C CYS A 855 11.05 -11.89 -22.46
N LYS A 856 12.08 -12.71 -22.72
CA LYS A 856 13.22 -12.34 -23.57
C LYS A 856 12.80 -12.04 -25.03
N ILE A 857 11.75 -12.69 -25.53
CA ILE A 857 11.28 -12.56 -26.92
C ILE A 857 10.49 -11.26 -27.16
N CYS A 858 9.53 -10.95 -26.29
CA CYS A 858 8.59 -9.85 -26.53
C CYS A 858 8.60 -8.73 -25.49
N GLY A 859 9.37 -8.88 -24.40
CA GLY A 859 9.44 -7.90 -23.31
C GLY A 859 8.22 -7.92 -22.37
N GLN A 860 7.28 -8.85 -22.55
CA GLN A 860 6.10 -8.97 -21.68
C GLN A 860 6.53 -9.27 -20.24
N ARG A 861 6.08 -8.45 -19.28
CA ARG A 861 6.31 -8.71 -17.85
C ARG A 861 5.64 -10.02 -17.44
N TRP A 862 6.38 -10.87 -16.73
CA TRP A 862 5.95 -12.18 -16.25
C TRP A 862 5.73 -12.21 -14.74
N GLY A 863 6.58 -11.52 -13.97
CA GLY A 863 6.58 -11.65 -12.51
C GLY A 863 7.59 -10.72 -11.84
N SER A 864 8.11 -11.15 -10.70
CA SER A 864 9.16 -10.47 -9.93
C SER A 864 10.22 -11.46 -9.46
N MET A 865 11.45 -11.00 -9.22
CA MET A 865 12.48 -11.81 -8.55
C MET A 865 12.27 -11.75 -7.02
N MET A 866 12.33 -12.89 -6.36
CA MET A 866 12.10 -13.04 -4.92
C MET A 866 13.35 -13.64 -4.26
N LEU A 867 13.80 -13.06 -3.15
CA LEU A 867 14.86 -13.64 -2.32
C LEU A 867 14.22 -14.42 -1.18
N PHE A 868 14.55 -15.70 -1.03
CA PHE A 868 14.04 -16.56 0.03
C PHE A 868 15.18 -17.36 0.66
N HIS A 869 15.49 -17.06 1.93
CA HIS A 869 16.62 -17.63 2.67
C HIS A 869 17.96 -17.58 1.91
N GLY A 870 18.22 -16.49 1.18
CA GLY A 870 19.47 -16.30 0.43
C GLY A 870 19.46 -16.87 -1.01
N LEU A 871 18.39 -17.57 -1.42
CA LEU A 871 18.23 -18.05 -2.79
C LEU A 871 17.27 -17.16 -3.58
N GLU A 872 17.62 -16.87 -4.84
CA GLU A 872 16.77 -16.11 -5.75
C GLU A 872 15.83 -17.02 -6.53
N PHE A 873 14.53 -16.75 -6.46
CA PHE A 873 13.50 -17.46 -7.21
C PHE A 873 12.67 -16.52 -8.09
N PRO A 874 12.40 -16.89 -9.35
CA PRO A 874 11.48 -16.16 -10.21
C PRO A 874 10.02 -16.43 -9.81
N CYS A 875 9.38 -15.44 -9.19
CA CYS A 875 7.98 -15.50 -8.76
C CYS A 875 7.03 -15.11 -9.90
N LEU A 876 6.13 -16.01 -10.28
CA LEU A 876 5.27 -15.87 -11.46
C LEU A 876 3.92 -15.21 -11.11
N HIS A 877 3.51 -14.22 -11.91
CA HIS A 877 2.19 -13.62 -11.83
C HIS A 877 1.26 -14.20 -12.91
N VAL A 878 0.36 -15.12 -12.52
CA VAL A 878 -0.49 -15.90 -13.45
C VAL A 878 -1.25 -15.06 -14.50
N LYS A 879 -1.64 -13.82 -14.16
CA LYS A 879 -2.33 -12.88 -15.07
C LYS A 879 -1.58 -12.60 -16.37
N ASN A 880 -0.25 -12.77 -16.35
CA ASN A 880 0.65 -12.52 -17.47
C ASN A 880 0.85 -13.75 -18.38
N PHE A 881 0.15 -14.84 -18.11
CA PHE A 881 0.26 -16.09 -18.85
C PHE A 881 -1.10 -16.55 -19.38
N VAL A 882 -1.05 -17.36 -20.44
CA VAL A 882 -2.18 -18.17 -20.88
C VAL A 882 -1.95 -19.57 -20.32
N VAL A 883 -2.96 -20.10 -19.63
CA VAL A 883 -2.84 -21.42 -19.00
C VAL A 883 -3.62 -22.42 -19.82
N ALA A 884 -2.96 -23.46 -20.31
CA ALA A 884 -3.63 -24.61 -20.92
C ALA A 884 -3.78 -25.71 -19.88
N TYR A 885 -5.00 -26.23 -19.75
CA TYR A 885 -5.35 -27.33 -18.85
C TYR A 885 -6.20 -28.35 -19.60
N ASN A 886 -5.74 -29.61 -19.67
CA ASN A 886 -6.41 -30.71 -20.37
C ASN A 886 -6.76 -30.36 -21.82
N GLY A 887 -5.84 -29.69 -22.52
CA GLY A 887 -6.01 -29.19 -23.88
C GLY A 887 -6.95 -27.98 -24.02
N LYS A 888 -7.60 -27.52 -22.95
CA LYS A 888 -8.43 -26.30 -22.95
C LYS A 888 -7.63 -25.10 -22.48
N LYS A 889 -7.58 -24.07 -23.32
CA LYS A 889 -6.95 -22.78 -22.99
C LYS A 889 -7.84 -21.93 -22.09
N ILE A 890 -7.31 -21.58 -20.92
CA ILE A 890 -7.88 -20.62 -19.97
C ILE A 890 -7.20 -19.27 -20.24
N SER A 891 -7.85 -18.44 -21.06
CA SER A 891 -7.28 -17.14 -21.47
C SER A 891 -7.38 -16.03 -20.42
N ASN A 892 -8.13 -16.23 -19.34
CA ASN A 892 -8.31 -15.21 -18.31
C ASN A 892 -8.17 -15.82 -16.92
N CYS A 893 -6.97 -16.31 -16.62
CA CYS A 893 -6.60 -16.69 -15.26
C CYS A 893 -5.99 -15.48 -14.56
N THR A 894 -6.73 -14.85 -13.65
CA THR A 894 -6.24 -13.66 -12.93
C THR A 894 -5.64 -13.97 -11.57
N ARG A 895 -5.98 -15.15 -11.03
CA ARG A 895 -5.55 -15.60 -9.70
C ARG A 895 -5.27 -17.10 -9.74
N TRP A 896 -4.23 -17.52 -9.02
CA TRP A 896 -3.81 -18.92 -8.93
C TRP A 896 -4.92 -19.87 -8.46
N ASN A 897 -5.83 -19.39 -7.61
CA ASN A 897 -6.96 -20.18 -7.08
C ASN A 897 -8.10 -20.45 -8.10
N GLU A 898 -8.04 -19.86 -9.29
CA GLU A 898 -8.96 -20.17 -10.39
C GLU A 898 -8.57 -21.51 -11.05
N LEU A 899 -7.30 -21.90 -10.95
CA LEU A 899 -6.77 -23.18 -11.41
C LEU A 899 -7.19 -24.29 -10.44
N ALA A 900 -7.70 -25.38 -10.97
CA ALA A 900 -8.11 -26.56 -10.21
C ALA A 900 -6.92 -27.52 -9.99
N ILE A 901 -5.74 -26.99 -9.68
CA ILE A 901 -4.48 -27.74 -9.52
C ILE A 901 -3.86 -27.39 -8.17
N GLN A 902 -3.23 -28.39 -7.54
CA GLN A 902 -2.38 -28.18 -6.38
C GLN A 902 -0.93 -28.29 -6.81
N PHE A 903 -0.12 -27.28 -6.50
CA PHE A 903 1.33 -27.31 -6.70
C PHE A 903 2.01 -27.72 -5.40
N PRO A 904 3.16 -28.41 -5.46
CA PRO A 904 3.91 -28.81 -4.27
C PRO A 904 4.50 -27.60 -3.53
N ALA A 905 4.77 -27.77 -2.23
CA ALA A 905 5.53 -26.80 -1.43
C ALA A 905 7.01 -26.81 -1.84
N LEU A 906 7.71 -25.68 -1.67
CA LEU A 906 9.14 -25.56 -2.00
C LEU A 906 9.99 -26.49 -1.12
N ASP A 907 10.82 -27.33 -1.73
CA ASP A 907 11.87 -28.06 -1.02
C ASP A 907 13.17 -27.23 -1.01
N TYR A 908 13.30 -26.38 0.01
CA TYR A 908 14.45 -25.50 0.15
C TYR A 908 15.77 -26.27 0.28
N VAL A 909 15.79 -27.38 1.03
CA VAL A 909 17.01 -28.15 1.31
C VAL A 909 17.56 -28.76 0.02
N HIS A 910 16.67 -29.27 -0.84
CA HIS A 910 17.04 -29.80 -2.14
C HIS A 910 17.68 -28.74 -3.03
N HIS A 911 17.07 -27.56 -3.14
CA HIS A 911 17.57 -26.48 -4.00
C HIS A 911 18.86 -25.84 -3.47
N ALA A 912 18.98 -25.65 -2.15
CA ALA A 912 20.22 -25.15 -1.56
C ALA A 912 21.40 -26.10 -1.82
N SER A 913 21.16 -27.42 -1.74
CA SER A 913 22.20 -28.43 -2.01
C SER A 913 22.69 -28.40 -3.47
N GLN A 914 21.80 -28.14 -4.42
CA GLN A 914 22.17 -28.02 -5.85
C GLN A 914 23.04 -26.80 -6.13
N VAL A 915 22.77 -25.68 -5.45
CA VAL A 915 23.54 -24.44 -5.61
C VAL A 915 24.96 -24.60 -5.05
N VAL A 916 25.10 -25.26 -3.89
CA VAL A 916 26.41 -25.56 -3.29
C VAL A 916 27.21 -26.55 -4.14
N GLN A 917 26.55 -27.56 -4.73
CA GLN A 917 27.23 -28.50 -5.63
C GLN A 917 27.68 -27.85 -6.94
N SER A 918 26.93 -26.89 -7.47
CA SER A 918 27.34 -26.16 -8.69
C SER A 918 28.51 -25.20 -8.46
N SER A 919 28.75 -24.71 -7.23
CA SER A 919 29.92 -23.89 -6.92
C SER A 919 31.20 -24.71 -6.78
N ASP A 920 31.11 -25.94 -6.26
CA ASP A 920 32.28 -26.83 -6.10
C ASP A 920 32.84 -27.33 -7.46
N ASP A 921 32.00 -27.39 -8.50
CA ASP A 921 32.40 -27.80 -9.86
C ASP A 921 33.06 -26.66 -10.67
N GLU A 922 32.90 -25.38 -10.28
CA GLU A 922 33.59 -24.24 -10.92
C GLU A 922 35.02 -24.03 -10.37
N ASP A 923 35.32 -24.49 -9.14
CA ASP A 923 36.66 -24.41 -8.53
C ASP A 923 37.63 -25.50 -9.02
N THR A 924 37.18 -26.41 -9.91
CA THR A 924 38.01 -27.50 -10.47
C THR A 924 38.25 -27.42 -12.00
N GLN A 925 37.98 -26.28 -12.65
CA GLN A 925 38.36 -26.04 -14.06
C GLN A 925 39.44 -24.99 -14.27
#